data_AF-A0A511SUN5-F1
#
_entry.id   AF-A0A511SUN5-F1
#
_cell.length_a   1.000
_cell.length_b   1.000
_cell.length_c   1.000
_cell.angle_alpha   90.00
_cell.angle_beta   90.00
_cell.angle_gamma   90.00
#
_symmetry.space_group_name_H-M   'P 1'
#
loop_
_entity.id
_entity.type
_entity.pdbx_description
1 polymer ?
#
loop_
_entity_poly.entity_id
_entity_poly.type
_entity_poly.pdbx_seq_one_letter_code
_entity_poly.pdbx_strand_id
1 'polypeptide(L)'
;MLDWDLAAVRLLDEDVTVRREAVGTVDVSRLDGRYALRQALLTDEDAQVRAIAARRLGDARDGRFAAALLESLEDPMPMVRDRAWRALARLGVKDLLASATKAVRQEPVWWVRRAAVRASASVAGADAVAVLLAALEDPFWRVRHASVQALAWLGAENEALRREVQQAAAKHPQGPVRAAVAWLESEWNTGARDGATLPASLAAPVVVPGAEPLSSEDPAVTTARLEARSAESVPARELVEWLGDPHEPLRALARRRLRERKDIEAIRLAMRWLDEPRVPHARDEAQALLDRPPVDEVTLAKRVLESLPKPRPGALAWAGLTAVKHGLHDPVSQLRAWMAHPDAAYRRAALGALVHAPTHRRDVLNALDDGDETVREEVIAAWEQRPKARAAFDDFVEALIAFAPKARTSRERRAVASAAAHQQDLDMLRQFAWDEDSTTSATALAALSSLGELSDAEQQQARAHEDPWLRAAVLDVDNAAHVCLHDTDATVRRQALELLLTHARELDNGDSATETLAHSDSPDTWMRTRAMGHPSPESGEAPALQSKEKPGRDGPTAARRRARATEQSRAEDNEAPAPRSTASHLSPESAETPTPQSAEEFARNGSSAPRKRARFAEPRSTESDESLARQSTKALTRSGTPAPRMRAHSAESDEPSARQPTEAPTRRGSPGAGMQARSAEQRSPASNEAPALKTVVALACCDSPDPWVRARAAEQLSPESGDTQLRALLRLSRDTELMVRTAAASPLESCETLDARLDTLLRQPATDDTVDLRIAAWTWRLRRADDDAFARLRESLGGTTESPRVVPHLRALALTFPEPLFADEPELARQRPTSSSRPRERPAPRPFVPRASARPLGRTGLSVSPLVLSGAHLTTREPFFEARDAGIDAFFWEPRYAALTQFLRGGRNTREQSVIIAGTYHSGAAAIRRDVESALRRLRTTWLDVFLLFWVRAPERLSDENHAVLEQLRAEGKLRAFGFSTHLRDLAREALDRHDWPVVMTRHSAAHPGAESTFLPEAQRRGTGVLTFTTTCYGRLLKPVPGEPQDTPLPTAVDCYRYSLSQPGVSASLTAPRNRRELLHNLDVLSRPSMEPDALGAMRAHGERVRAQGRLLDSLVRRAPGGPREALLALMEEESPAELEDLPSS
;
A
#
# COMPACT_ATOMS: atom_id res chain seq x y z
N MET A 1 14.12 -19.33 29.96
CA MET A 1 13.81 -18.26 29.00
C MET A 1 12.56 -18.67 28.25
N LEU A 2 11.60 -17.76 28.04
CA LEU A 2 10.63 -17.95 26.96
C LEU A 2 11.38 -17.84 25.63
N ASP A 3 10.97 -18.64 24.66
CA ASP A 3 11.38 -18.48 23.27
C ASP A 3 10.50 -17.39 22.65
N TRP A 4 11.09 -16.22 22.38
CA TRP A 4 10.39 -15.02 21.91
C TRP A 4 10.54 -14.87 20.40
N ASP A 5 9.44 -14.64 19.68
CA ASP A 5 9.53 -14.23 18.28
C ASP A 5 10.05 -12.77 18.17
N LEU A 6 11.34 -12.65 17.88
CA LEU A 6 12.01 -11.36 17.67
C LEU A 6 11.49 -10.62 16.42
N ALA A 7 10.91 -11.32 15.45
CA ALA A 7 10.27 -10.67 14.31
C ALA A 7 8.89 -10.10 14.70
N ALA A 8 8.13 -10.76 15.56
CA ALA A 8 6.90 -10.19 16.12
C ALA A 8 7.20 -8.91 16.95
N VAL A 9 8.34 -8.87 17.66
CA VAL A 9 8.82 -7.65 18.34
C VAL A 9 9.24 -6.55 17.34
N ARG A 10 10.02 -6.89 16.31
CA ARG A 10 10.45 -5.94 15.26
C ARG A 10 9.31 -5.49 14.33
N LEU A 11 8.14 -6.13 14.40
CA LEU A 11 6.91 -5.67 13.75
C LEU A 11 6.31 -4.44 14.46
N LEU A 12 6.76 -4.10 15.67
CA LEU A 12 6.37 -2.91 16.42
C LEU A 12 7.48 -1.83 16.43
N ASP A 13 8.35 -1.81 15.41
CA ASP A 13 9.41 -0.81 15.22
C ASP A 13 8.87 0.46 14.53
N GLU A 14 9.44 1.63 14.84
CA GLU A 14 9.07 2.89 14.19
C GLU A 14 9.52 2.94 12.72
N ASP A 15 10.65 2.31 12.37
CA ASP A 15 11.12 2.24 10.98
C ASP A 15 10.32 1.20 10.17
N VAL A 16 9.54 1.70 9.21
CA VAL A 16 8.83 0.90 8.21
C VAL A 16 9.73 -0.10 7.47
N THR A 17 11.02 0.20 7.32
CA THR A 17 12.01 -0.71 6.73
C THR A 17 12.21 -1.96 7.59
N VAL A 18 12.26 -1.78 8.91
CA VAL A 18 12.37 -2.87 9.89
C VAL A 18 11.07 -3.67 9.93
N ARG A 19 9.90 -3.00 9.98
CA ARG A 19 8.60 -3.69 9.96
C ARG A 19 8.38 -4.52 8.68
N ARG A 20 8.79 -4.01 7.52
CA ARG A 20 8.71 -4.72 6.22
C ARG A 20 9.65 -5.93 6.12
N GLU A 21 10.79 -5.92 6.80
CA GLU A 21 11.62 -7.12 6.96
C GLU A 21 10.92 -8.11 7.91
N ALA A 22 10.54 -7.63 9.09
CA ALA A 22 10.00 -8.44 10.19
C ALA A 22 8.70 -9.18 9.82
N VAL A 23 7.74 -8.51 9.17
CA VAL A 23 6.47 -9.12 8.72
C VAL A 23 6.68 -10.30 7.75
N GLY A 24 7.84 -10.35 7.07
CA GLY A 24 8.23 -11.48 6.22
C GLY A 24 8.70 -12.71 7.01
N THR A 25 9.16 -12.52 8.25
CA THR A 25 9.85 -13.55 9.06
C THR A 25 9.11 -13.99 10.32
N VAL A 26 8.12 -13.25 10.84
CA VAL A 26 7.24 -13.64 11.98
C VAL A 26 6.82 -15.10 11.90
N ASP A 27 7.02 -15.87 12.98
CA ASP A 27 6.78 -17.31 12.98
C ASP A 27 5.29 -17.64 12.97
N VAL A 28 4.80 -17.95 11.75
CA VAL A 28 3.42 -18.37 11.49
C VAL A 28 3.08 -19.76 12.06
N SER A 29 4.05 -20.55 12.53
CA SER A 29 3.77 -21.83 13.18
C SER A 29 3.18 -21.62 14.59
N ARG A 30 3.61 -20.55 15.26
CA ARG A 30 3.13 -20.14 16.58
C ARG A 30 1.88 -19.26 16.48
N LEU A 31 1.07 -19.29 17.53
CA LEU A 31 -0.21 -18.56 17.55
C LEU A 31 -0.04 -17.07 17.87
N ASP A 32 0.91 -16.72 18.73
CA ASP A 32 1.31 -15.33 19.01
C ASP A 32 1.79 -14.62 17.73
N GLY A 33 2.66 -15.26 16.95
CA GLY A 33 3.09 -14.76 15.63
C GLY A 33 1.92 -14.54 14.65
N ARG A 34 0.91 -15.42 14.65
CA ARG A 34 -0.30 -15.21 13.82
C ARG A 34 -1.18 -14.06 14.33
N TYR A 35 -1.32 -13.86 15.64
CA TYR A 35 -2.03 -12.70 16.19
C TYR A 35 -1.29 -11.38 15.95
N ALA A 36 0.04 -11.36 16.03
CA ALA A 36 0.85 -10.20 15.66
C ALA A 36 0.69 -9.83 14.17
N LEU A 37 0.64 -10.82 13.27
CA LEU A 37 0.32 -10.60 11.85
C LEU A 37 -1.11 -10.09 11.66
N ARG A 38 -2.10 -10.58 12.42
CA ARG A 38 -3.48 -10.06 12.38
C ARG A 38 -3.52 -8.59 12.83
N GLN A 39 -2.81 -8.23 13.89
CA GLN A 39 -2.71 -6.85 14.34
C GLN A 39 -2.10 -5.98 13.23
N ALA A 40 -0.93 -6.34 12.70
CA ALA A 40 -0.30 -5.58 11.63
C ALA A 40 -1.18 -5.47 10.37
N LEU A 41 -1.93 -6.53 10.00
CA LEU A 41 -2.92 -6.51 8.93
C LEU A 41 -4.02 -5.45 9.13
N LEU A 42 -4.45 -5.21 10.36
CA LEU A 42 -5.57 -4.31 10.67
C LEU A 42 -5.11 -2.91 11.12
N THR A 43 -3.86 -2.73 11.58
CA THR A 43 -3.41 -1.50 12.24
C THR A 43 -2.08 -0.90 11.76
N ASP A 44 -1.28 -1.55 10.90
CA ASP A 44 -0.05 -0.91 10.41
C ASP A 44 -0.36 0.18 9.37
N GLU A 45 0.24 1.36 9.52
CA GLU A 45 0.11 2.47 8.56
C GLU A 45 0.57 2.06 7.14
N ASP A 46 1.61 1.22 7.05
CA ASP A 46 2.20 0.83 5.77
C ASP A 46 1.45 -0.32 5.08
N ALA A 47 0.90 -0.03 3.92
CA ALA A 47 0.12 -1.00 3.16
C ALA A 47 0.96 -2.17 2.60
N GLN A 48 2.30 -2.06 2.48
CA GLN A 48 3.12 -3.21 2.10
C GLN A 48 3.24 -4.19 3.27
N VAL A 49 3.36 -3.70 4.52
CA VAL A 49 3.28 -4.55 5.72
C VAL A 49 1.93 -5.26 5.79
N ARG A 50 0.80 -4.53 5.69
CA ARG A 50 -0.55 -5.13 5.70
C ARG A 50 -0.73 -6.18 4.60
N ALA A 51 -0.25 -5.90 3.39
CA ALA A 51 -0.32 -6.81 2.24
C ALA A 51 0.61 -8.03 2.30
N ILE A 52 1.65 -8.00 3.16
CA ILE A 52 2.46 -9.17 3.50
C ILE A 52 1.77 -9.97 4.62
N ALA A 53 1.23 -9.29 5.64
CA ALA A 53 0.51 -9.92 6.73
C ALA A 53 -0.71 -10.73 6.24
N ALA A 54 -1.55 -10.15 5.37
CA ALA A 54 -2.65 -10.86 4.70
C ALA A 54 -2.18 -12.14 4.01
N ARG A 55 -1.05 -12.07 3.29
CA ARG A 55 -0.46 -13.21 2.59
C ARG A 55 0.02 -14.28 3.57
N ARG A 56 0.76 -13.91 4.62
CA ARG A 56 1.29 -14.83 5.65
C ARG A 56 0.19 -15.56 6.40
N LEU A 57 -0.92 -14.88 6.73
CA LEU A 57 -2.11 -15.51 7.33
C LEU A 57 -2.77 -16.51 6.37
N GLY A 58 -2.88 -16.15 5.09
CA GLY A 58 -3.34 -17.06 4.03
C GLY A 58 -2.40 -18.23 3.72
N ASP A 59 -1.08 -18.06 3.93
CA ASP A 59 -0.08 -19.12 3.86
C ASP A 59 -0.23 -20.09 5.06
N ALA A 60 -0.51 -19.56 6.25
CA ALA A 60 -0.69 -20.33 7.49
C ALA A 60 -1.99 -21.15 7.53
N ARG A 61 -3.02 -20.75 6.77
CA ARG A 61 -4.32 -21.43 6.63
C ARG A 61 -5.09 -21.66 7.95
N ASP A 62 -4.85 -20.81 8.96
CA ASP A 62 -5.57 -20.85 10.24
C ASP A 62 -6.90 -20.08 10.14
N GLY A 63 -8.02 -20.82 10.26
CA GLY A 63 -9.37 -20.30 10.02
C GLY A 63 -9.79 -19.13 10.91
N ARG A 64 -9.19 -18.99 12.11
CA ARG A 64 -9.48 -17.90 13.06
C ARG A 64 -9.28 -16.51 12.48
N PHE A 65 -8.42 -16.36 11.48
CA PHE A 65 -8.10 -15.08 10.86
C PHE A 65 -8.98 -14.74 9.64
N ALA A 66 -10.01 -15.54 9.36
CA ALA A 66 -10.98 -15.29 8.30
C ALA A 66 -11.69 -13.95 8.44
N ALA A 67 -12.16 -13.59 9.64
CA ALA A 67 -12.85 -12.32 9.90
C ALA A 67 -11.97 -11.10 9.59
N ALA A 68 -10.72 -11.08 10.08
CA ALA A 68 -9.76 -10.02 9.79
C ALA A 68 -9.43 -9.90 8.30
N LEU A 69 -9.38 -11.02 7.57
CA LEU A 69 -9.17 -11.05 6.12
C LEU A 69 -10.41 -10.63 5.33
N LEU A 70 -11.62 -10.83 5.85
CA LEU A 70 -12.87 -10.29 5.29
C LEU A 70 -12.96 -8.77 5.50
N GLU A 71 -12.63 -8.26 6.69
CA GLU A 71 -12.52 -6.81 6.96
C GLU A 71 -11.46 -6.16 6.05
N SER A 72 -10.34 -6.85 5.80
CA SER A 72 -9.29 -6.42 4.86
C SER A 72 -9.71 -6.40 3.38
N LEU A 73 -10.93 -6.85 3.03
CA LEU A 73 -11.50 -6.64 1.69
C LEU A 73 -11.93 -5.19 1.46
N GLU A 74 -12.03 -4.37 2.52
CA GLU A 74 -12.35 -2.93 2.41
C GLU A 74 -11.13 -2.01 2.67
N ASP A 75 -9.92 -2.58 2.83
CA ASP A 75 -8.67 -1.81 3.02
C ASP A 75 -8.49 -0.73 1.94
N PRO A 76 -8.11 0.52 2.27
CA PRO A 76 -7.99 1.59 1.29
C PRO A 76 -7.01 1.29 0.14
N MET A 77 -5.97 0.49 0.36
CA MET A 77 -4.95 0.17 -0.63
C MET A 77 -5.31 -1.09 -1.46
N PRO A 78 -5.42 -1.00 -2.79
CA PRO A 78 -5.82 -2.13 -3.63
C PRO A 78 -4.92 -3.38 -3.54
N MET A 79 -3.64 -3.21 -3.19
CA MET A 79 -2.73 -4.34 -3.00
C MET A 79 -3.08 -5.19 -1.77
N VAL A 80 -3.64 -4.59 -0.71
CA VAL A 80 -4.07 -5.33 0.49
C VAL A 80 -5.32 -6.14 0.15
N ARG A 81 -6.30 -5.51 -0.53
CA ARG A 81 -7.53 -6.17 -0.99
C ARG A 81 -7.25 -7.37 -1.90
N ASP A 82 -6.35 -7.26 -2.88
CA ASP A 82 -5.90 -8.40 -3.71
C ASP A 82 -5.32 -9.56 -2.86
N ARG A 83 -4.51 -9.24 -1.84
CA ARG A 83 -3.90 -10.24 -0.97
C ARG A 83 -4.90 -10.88 -0.02
N ALA A 84 -5.87 -10.13 0.48
CA ALA A 84 -6.99 -10.63 1.27
C ALA A 84 -7.85 -11.61 0.47
N TRP A 85 -8.25 -11.28 -0.77
CA TRP A 85 -8.95 -12.21 -1.68
C TRP A 85 -8.17 -13.52 -1.88
N ARG A 86 -6.85 -13.45 -2.09
CA ARG A 86 -5.98 -14.63 -2.25
C ARG A 86 -5.86 -15.46 -0.97
N ALA A 87 -5.78 -14.82 0.19
CA ALA A 87 -5.72 -15.49 1.48
C ALA A 87 -7.01 -16.25 1.78
N LEU A 88 -8.18 -15.59 1.65
CA LEU A 88 -9.50 -16.20 1.81
C LEU A 88 -9.70 -17.39 0.85
N ALA A 89 -9.18 -17.32 -0.38
CA ALA A 89 -9.21 -18.42 -1.34
C ALA A 89 -8.41 -19.66 -0.91
N ARG A 90 -7.24 -19.44 -0.29
CA ARG A 90 -6.37 -20.51 0.25
C ARG A 90 -7.02 -21.16 1.48
N LEU A 91 -7.57 -20.35 2.38
CA LEU A 91 -8.32 -20.75 3.57
C LEU A 91 -9.63 -21.50 3.24
N GLY A 92 -10.33 -21.12 2.17
CA GLY A 92 -11.61 -21.73 1.78
C GLY A 92 -12.85 -21.08 2.38
N VAL A 93 -12.78 -19.80 2.77
CA VAL A 93 -13.86 -19.05 3.44
C VAL A 93 -15.00 -18.74 2.48
N LYS A 94 -16.10 -19.49 2.51
CA LYS A 94 -17.23 -19.31 1.55
C LYS A 94 -17.92 -17.95 1.65
N ASP A 95 -17.87 -17.31 2.82
CA ASP A 95 -18.57 -16.06 3.12
C ASP A 95 -18.07 -14.86 2.29
N LEU A 96 -16.89 -15.03 1.66
CA LEU A 96 -16.35 -14.10 0.67
C LEU A 96 -17.30 -13.82 -0.51
N LEU A 97 -18.29 -14.69 -0.77
CA LEU A 97 -19.27 -14.51 -1.86
C LEU A 97 -20.16 -13.27 -1.68
N ALA A 98 -20.52 -12.91 -0.44
CA ALA A 98 -21.29 -11.71 -0.14
C ALA A 98 -20.50 -10.46 -0.59
N SER A 99 -19.26 -10.37 -0.14
CA SER A 99 -18.31 -9.33 -0.55
C SER A 99 -18.01 -9.36 -2.05
N ALA A 100 -17.96 -10.54 -2.69
CA ALA A 100 -17.60 -10.66 -4.11
C ALA A 100 -18.67 -10.06 -5.03
N THR A 101 -19.93 -10.14 -4.61
CA THR A 101 -21.08 -9.52 -5.31
C THR A 101 -21.01 -7.99 -5.26
N LYS A 102 -20.57 -7.41 -4.13
CA LYS A 102 -20.23 -5.98 -3.98
C LYS A 102 -19.03 -5.62 -4.89
N ALA A 103 -17.94 -6.37 -4.77
CA ALA A 103 -16.66 -6.10 -5.44
C ALA A 103 -16.75 -6.11 -6.99
N VAL A 104 -17.37 -7.11 -7.61
CA VAL A 104 -17.44 -7.20 -9.10
C VAL A 104 -18.17 -6.00 -9.75
N ARG A 105 -18.96 -5.25 -8.96
CA ARG A 105 -19.66 -4.04 -9.39
C ARG A 105 -18.96 -2.75 -8.95
N GLN A 106 -18.45 -2.69 -7.71
CA GLN A 106 -18.05 -1.44 -7.06
C GLN A 106 -16.53 -1.22 -6.95
N GLU A 107 -15.71 -2.27 -6.97
CA GLU A 107 -14.25 -2.13 -6.86
C GLU A 107 -13.69 -1.44 -8.12
N PRO A 108 -13.06 -0.25 -8.02
CA PRO A 108 -12.50 0.43 -9.18
C PRO A 108 -11.37 -0.35 -9.86
N VAL A 109 -10.61 -1.14 -9.10
CA VAL A 109 -9.35 -1.72 -9.55
C VAL A 109 -9.54 -3.11 -10.16
N TRP A 110 -9.28 -3.22 -11.47
CA TRP A 110 -9.55 -4.43 -12.25
C TRP A 110 -8.79 -5.67 -11.75
N TRP A 111 -7.58 -5.53 -11.21
CA TRP A 111 -6.82 -6.69 -10.72
C TRP A 111 -7.40 -7.25 -9.42
N VAL A 112 -7.98 -6.40 -8.56
CA VAL A 112 -8.72 -6.82 -7.35
C VAL A 112 -10.05 -7.48 -7.74
N ARG A 113 -10.81 -6.92 -8.70
CA ARG A 113 -12.02 -7.61 -9.24
C ARG A 113 -11.70 -8.99 -9.80
N ARG A 114 -10.58 -9.12 -10.54
CA ARG A 114 -10.08 -10.41 -11.03
C ARG A 114 -9.70 -11.37 -9.90
N ALA A 115 -9.12 -10.87 -8.80
CA ALA A 115 -8.83 -11.67 -7.62
C ALA A 115 -10.13 -12.18 -6.95
N ALA A 116 -11.13 -11.32 -6.78
CA ALA A 116 -12.45 -11.67 -6.25
C ALA A 116 -13.16 -12.76 -7.08
N VAL A 117 -13.16 -12.62 -8.41
CA VAL A 117 -13.71 -13.60 -9.36
C VAL A 117 -13.03 -14.97 -9.23
N ARG A 118 -11.70 -14.99 -9.14
CA ARG A 118 -10.92 -16.24 -8.98
C ARG A 118 -11.08 -16.87 -7.60
N ALA A 119 -11.11 -16.06 -6.54
CA ALA A 119 -11.37 -16.53 -5.18
C ALA A 119 -12.77 -17.18 -5.06
N SER A 120 -13.79 -16.52 -5.62
CA SER A 120 -15.17 -17.05 -5.67
C SER A 120 -15.23 -18.42 -6.35
N ALA A 121 -14.65 -18.55 -7.54
CA ALA A 121 -14.56 -19.83 -8.25
C ALA A 121 -13.77 -20.89 -7.46
N SER A 122 -12.66 -20.52 -6.81
CA SER A 122 -11.77 -21.44 -6.10
C SER A 122 -12.31 -21.95 -4.76
N VAL A 123 -13.34 -21.31 -4.20
CA VAL A 123 -13.90 -21.62 -2.87
C VAL A 123 -15.32 -22.17 -2.95
N ALA A 124 -16.15 -21.59 -3.81
CA ALA A 124 -17.56 -21.94 -3.91
C ALA A 124 -17.91 -22.71 -5.20
N GLY A 125 -17.00 -22.76 -6.17
CA GLY A 125 -17.17 -23.51 -7.41
C GLY A 125 -18.41 -23.06 -8.18
N ALA A 126 -19.34 -23.99 -8.42
CA ALA A 126 -20.59 -23.70 -9.14
C ALA A 126 -21.47 -22.66 -8.42
N ASP A 127 -21.44 -22.60 -7.08
CA ASP A 127 -22.22 -21.63 -6.29
C ASP A 127 -21.81 -20.17 -6.61
N ALA A 128 -20.62 -19.95 -7.18
CA ALA A 128 -20.14 -18.62 -7.59
C ALA A 128 -20.74 -18.11 -8.92
N VAL A 129 -21.57 -18.90 -9.61
CA VAL A 129 -22.11 -18.60 -10.96
C VAL A 129 -22.62 -17.17 -11.14
N ALA A 130 -23.35 -16.62 -10.17
CA ALA A 130 -23.87 -15.25 -10.24
C ALA A 130 -22.77 -14.18 -10.28
N VAL A 131 -21.69 -14.38 -9.51
CA VAL A 131 -20.51 -13.50 -9.48
C VAL A 131 -19.75 -13.61 -10.81
N LEU A 132 -19.62 -14.83 -11.34
CA LEU A 132 -18.95 -15.08 -12.62
C LEU A 132 -19.72 -14.45 -13.79
N LEU A 133 -21.04 -14.63 -13.86
CA LEU A 133 -21.89 -14.04 -14.89
C LEU A 133 -21.82 -12.50 -14.87
N ALA A 134 -21.89 -11.87 -13.69
CA ALA A 134 -21.71 -10.42 -13.56
C ALA A 134 -20.32 -9.95 -14.04
N ALA A 135 -19.28 -10.75 -13.82
CA ALA A 135 -17.93 -10.45 -14.29
C ALA A 135 -17.73 -10.61 -15.82
N LEU A 136 -18.68 -11.22 -16.56
CA LEU A 136 -18.68 -11.20 -18.03
C LEU A 136 -19.03 -9.82 -18.61
N GLU A 137 -19.67 -8.94 -17.83
CA GLU A 137 -19.98 -7.56 -18.19
C GLU A 137 -18.88 -6.56 -17.82
N ASP A 138 -17.79 -7.01 -17.18
CA ASP A 138 -16.74 -6.09 -16.71
C ASP A 138 -16.13 -5.28 -17.87
N PRO A 139 -15.91 -3.96 -17.73
CA PRO A 139 -15.27 -3.17 -18.78
C PRO A 139 -13.86 -3.66 -19.13
N PHE A 140 -13.11 -4.22 -18.16
CA PHE A 140 -11.74 -4.66 -18.36
C PHE A 140 -11.63 -6.14 -18.77
N TRP A 141 -10.96 -6.40 -19.89
CA TRP A 141 -10.96 -7.72 -20.53
C TRP A 141 -10.34 -8.84 -19.68
N ARG A 142 -9.36 -8.54 -18.80
CA ARG A 142 -8.76 -9.56 -17.91
C ARG A 142 -9.73 -10.06 -16.82
N VAL A 143 -10.72 -9.26 -16.42
CA VAL A 143 -11.76 -9.68 -15.46
C VAL A 143 -12.75 -10.59 -16.16
N ARG A 144 -13.26 -10.18 -17.33
CA ARG A 144 -14.08 -11.03 -18.20
C ARG A 144 -13.40 -12.36 -18.49
N HIS A 145 -12.12 -12.34 -18.86
CA HIS A 145 -11.33 -13.54 -19.11
C HIS A 145 -11.24 -14.47 -17.89
N ALA A 146 -10.99 -13.96 -16.68
CA ALA A 146 -10.93 -14.82 -15.49
C ALA A 146 -12.28 -15.48 -15.17
N SER A 147 -13.40 -14.80 -15.41
CA SER A 147 -14.73 -15.40 -15.33
C SER A 147 -14.93 -16.48 -16.40
N VAL A 148 -14.53 -16.19 -17.64
CA VAL A 148 -14.57 -17.15 -18.76
C VAL A 148 -13.74 -18.41 -18.46
N GLN A 149 -12.55 -18.29 -17.88
CA GLN A 149 -11.74 -19.43 -17.42
C GLN A 149 -12.48 -20.24 -16.34
N ALA A 150 -13.02 -19.58 -15.33
CA ALA A 150 -13.73 -20.23 -14.22
C ALA A 150 -14.99 -20.97 -14.69
N LEU A 151 -15.81 -20.34 -15.54
CA LEU A 151 -17.00 -20.95 -16.12
C LEU A 151 -16.66 -22.13 -17.04
N ALA A 152 -15.63 -22.00 -17.89
CA ALA A 152 -15.18 -23.09 -18.76
C ALA A 152 -14.83 -24.35 -17.95
N TRP A 153 -14.01 -24.16 -16.90
CA TRP A 153 -13.62 -25.21 -15.97
C TRP A 153 -14.82 -25.81 -15.21
N LEU A 154 -15.63 -24.99 -14.55
CA LEU A 154 -16.78 -25.46 -13.76
C LEU A 154 -17.84 -26.18 -14.60
N GLY A 155 -18.09 -25.69 -15.82
CA GLY A 155 -19.04 -26.28 -16.75
C GLY A 155 -18.50 -27.53 -17.47
N ALA A 156 -17.23 -27.90 -17.29
CA ALA A 156 -16.63 -29.06 -17.96
C ALA A 156 -17.43 -30.35 -17.70
N GLU A 157 -17.90 -30.57 -16.48
CA GLU A 157 -18.70 -31.75 -16.09
C GLU A 157 -20.09 -31.39 -15.50
N ASN A 158 -20.39 -30.10 -15.29
CA ASN A 158 -21.65 -29.65 -14.68
C ASN A 158 -22.67 -29.14 -15.72
N GLU A 159 -23.55 -30.01 -16.20
CA GLU A 159 -24.60 -29.63 -17.17
C GLU A 159 -25.67 -28.67 -16.61
N ALA A 160 -25.93 -28.69 -15.30
CA ALA A 160 -26.86 -27.74 -14.69
C ALA A 160 -26.32 -26.31 -14.81
N LEU A 161 -25.04 -26.12 -14.51
CA LEU A 161 -24.34 -24.84 -14.70
C LEU A 161 -24.30 -24.41 -16.17
N ARG A 162 -24.06 -25.34 -17.12
CA ARG A 162 -24.13 -25.02 -18.57
C ARG A 162 -25.49 -24.41 -18.93
N ARG A 163 -26.59 -25.02 -18.44
CA ARG A 163 -27.96 -24.55 -18.68
C ARG A 163 -28.24 -23.19 -18.02
N GLU A 164 -27.74 -22.95 -16.81
CA GLU A 164 -27.88 -21.65 -16.15
C GLU A 164 -27.14 -20.53 -16.92
N VAL A 165 -25.90 -20.79 -17.35
CA VAL A 165 -25.11 -19.83 -18.13
C VAL A 165 -25.76 -19.52 -19.48
N GLN A 166 -26.38 -20.51 -20.12
CA GLN A 166 -27.18 -20.32 -21.34
C GLN A 166 -28.44 -19.47 -21.08
N GLN A 167 -29.18 -19.75 -19.99
CA GLN A 167 -30.36 -18.97 -19.59
C GLN A 167 -30.02 -17.52 -19.22
N ALA A 168 -28.85 -17.29 -18.61
CA ALA A 168 -28.32 -15.95 -18.38
C ALA A 168 -28.03 -15.26 -19.72
N ALA A 169 -27.29 -15.89 -20.63
CA ALA A 169 -26.96 -15.32 -21.94
C ALA A 169 -28.18 -15.00 -22.80
N ALA A 170 -29.29 -15.73 -22.65
CA ALA A 170 -30.55 -15.43 -23.34
C ALA A 170 -31.11 -14.02 -23.01
N LYS A 171 -30.77 -13.45 -21.84
CA LYS A 171 -31.15 -12.09 -21.44
C LYS A 171 -30.28 -11.00 -22.09
N HIS A 172 -29.12 -11.37 -22.63
CA HIS A 172 -28.14 -10.46 -23.25
C HIS A 172 -27.90 -10.91 -24.70
N PRO A 173 -28.77 -10.57 -25.66
CA PRO A 173 -28.71 -11.12 -27.03
C PRO A 173 -27.48 -10.68 -27.83
N GLN A 174 -26.76 -9.66 -27.38
CA GLN A 174 -25.54 -9.12 -27.99
C GLN A 174 -24.52 -8.70 -26.91
N GLY A 175 -23.31 -8.33 -27.30
CA GLY A 175 -22.29 -7.82 -26.40
C GLY A 175 -21.38 -8.89 -25.77
N PRO A 176 -20.57 -8.52 -24.75
CA PRO A 176 -19.49 -9.37 -24.24
C PRO A 176 -20.00 -10.66 -23.60
N VAL A 177 -21.16 -10.63 -22.93
CA VAL A 177 -21.78 -11.83 -22.32
C VAL A 177 -22.14 -12.86 -23.39
N ARG A 178 -22.82 -12.48 -24.47
CA ARG A 178 -23.17 -13.43 -25.54
C ARG A 178 -21.94 -13.96 -26.26
N ALA A 179 -20.92 -13.12 -26.49
CA ALA A 179 -19.67 -13.55 -27.11
C ALA A 179 -18.90 -14.55 -26.22
N ALA A 180 -18.84 -14.31 -24.91
CA ALA A 180 -18.24 -15.20 -23.93
C ALA A 180 -19.00 -16.54 -23.83
N VAL A 181 -20.34 -16.50 -23.76
CA VAL A 181 -21.15 -17.72 -23.63
C VAL A 181 -21.24 -18.50 -24.95
N ALA A 182 -21.28 -17.86 -26.12
CA ALA A 182 -21.15 -18.55 -27.40
C ALA A 182 -19.78 -19.25 -27.56
N TRP A 183 -18.73 -18.71 -26.93
CA TRP A 183 -17.46 -19.40 -26.82
C TRP A 183 -17.51 -20.57 -25.83
N LEU A 184 -18.06 -20.41 -24.62
CA LEU A 184 -18.25 -21.50 -23.64
C LEU A 184 -19.12 -22.66 -24.21
N GLU A 185 -20.17 -22.32 -24.95
CA GLU A 185 -20.99 -23.25 -25.74
C GLU A 185 -20.14 -24.06 -26.73
N SER A 186 -19.08 -23.49 -27.30
CA SER A 186 -18.14 -24.22 -28.16
C SER A 186 -17.18 -25.12 -27.36
N GLU A 187 -16.77 -24.73 -26.15
CA GLU A 187 -15.87 -25.50 -25.28
C GLU A 187 -16.50 -26.79 -24.81
N TRP A 188 -17.67 -26.67 -24.19
CA TRP A 188 -18.40 -27.78 -23.58
C TRP A 188 -18.91 -28.82 -24.58
N ASN A 189 -18.92 -28.45 -25.88
CA ASN A 189 -19.28 -29.32 -27.00
C ASN A 189 -18.06 -29.84 -27.78
N THR A 190 -16.83 -29.65 -27.29
CA THR A 190 -15.60 -30.10 -27.98
C THR A 190 -15.51 -31.62 -28.16
N GLY A 191 -16.21 -32.40 -27.33
CA GLY A 191 -16.35 -33.85 -27.52
C GLY A 191 -17.26 -34.27 -28.67
N ALA A 192 -17.91 -33.33 -29.37
CA ALA A 192 -18.93 -33.61 -30.38
C ALA A 192 -18.97 -32.56 -31.51
N ARG A 193 -17.88 -32.40 -32.27
CA ARG A 193 -17.93 -31.78 -33.62
C ARG A 193 -16.67 -31.98 -34.48
N ASP A 194 -16.87 -32.67 -35.59
CA ASP A 194 -16.25 -32.25 -36.86
C ASP A 194 -16.95 -30.97 -37.38
N GLY A 195 -16.20 -30.10 -38.06
CA GLY A 195 -16.74 -29.24 -39.14
C GLY A 195 -17.71 -28.09 -38.81
N ALA A 196 -17.83 -27.60 -37.57
CA ALA A 196 -18.74 -26.48 -37.25
C ALA A 196 -18.11 -25.08 -37.43
N THR A 197 -18.63 -24.30 -38.38
CA THR A 197 -18.25 -22.89 -38.62
C THR A 197 -18.78 -21.95 -37.52
N LEU A 198 -18.04 -20.87 -37.21
CA LEU A 198 -18.52 -19.78 -36.34
C LEU A 198 -19.71 -19.03 -36.99
N PRO A 199 -20.72 -18.60 -36.20
CA PRO A 199 -21.89 -17.89 -36.73
C PRO A 199 -21.55 -16.45 -37.17
N ALA A 200 -22.19 -16.01 -38.25
CA ALA A 200 -21.90 -14.72 -38.90
C ALA A 200 -22.26 -13.46 -38.07
N SER A 201 -22.99 -13.60 -36.95
CA SER A 201 -23.39 -12.50 -36.05
C SER A 201 -22.25 -11.88 -35.25
N LEU A 202 -21.00 -12.33 -35.44
CA LEU A 202 -19.79 -11.77 -34.85
C LEU A 202 -19.04 -10.79 -35.77
N ALA A 203 -19.60 -10.44 -36.93
CA ALA A 203 -19.03 -9.44 -37.84
C ALA A 203 -19.04 -8.03 -37.23
N ALA A 204 -17.95 -7.28 -37.39
CA ALA A 204 -17.88 -5.87 -37.00
C ALA A 204 -18.79 -5.00 -37.90
N PRO A 205 -19.37 -3.89 -37.39
CA PRO A 205 -20.21 -3.01 -38.19
C PRO A 205 -19.42 -2.36 -39.33
N VAL A 206 -20.03 -2.35 -40.52
CA VAL A 206 -19.44 -1.74 -41.73
C VAL A 206 -19.45 -0.22 -41.59
N VAL A 207 -18.28 0.41 -41.80
CA VAL A 207 -18.14 1.87 -41.79
C VAL A 207 -18.78 2.47 -43.04
N VAL A 208 -19.66 3.46 -42.87
CA VAL A 208 -20.30 4.19 -43.96
C VAL A 208 -19.30 5.20 -44.56
N PRO A 209 -19.03 5.18 -45.88
CA PRO A 209 -18.15 6.18 -46.51
C PRO A 209 -18.80 7.57 -46.55
N GLY A 210 -18.03 8.63 -46.27
CA GLY A 210 -18.47 10.02 -46.53
C GLY A 210 -17.74 11.11 -45.73
N ALA A 211 -17.31 10.82 -44.51
CA ALA A 211 -16.53 11.73 -43.68
C ALA A 211 -15.56 10.95 -42.77
N GLU A 212 -14.40 11.51 -42.45
CA GLU A 212 -13.51 10.89 -41.46
C GLU A 212 -14.19 10.86 -40.08
N PRO A 213 -14.25 9.68 -39.41
CA PRO A 213 -14.76 9.61 -38.05
C PRO A 213 -13.88 10.43 -37.10
N LEU A 214 -14.52 11.07 -36.12
CA LEU A 214 -13.83 11.82 -35.08
C LEU A 214 -12.93 10.91 -34.23
N SER A 215 -13.36 9.66 -34.02
CA SER A 215 -12.57 8.58 -33.45
C SER A 215 -11.58 7.94 -34.45
N SER A 216 -10.45 7.47 -33.92
CA SER A 216 -9.49 6.59 -34.58
C SER A 216 -9.00 5.53 -33.57
N GLU A 217 -8.38 4.45 -34.05
CA GLU A 217 -7.67 3.48 -33.19
C GLU A 217 -6.48 4.11 -32.45
N ASP A 218 -5.95 5.21 -32.99
CA ASP A 218 -4.93 6.03 -32.34
C ASP A 218 -5.60 7.22 -31.61
N PRO A 219 -5.67 7.21 -30.27
CA PRO A 219 -6.37 8.26 -29.53
C PRO A 219 -5.67 9.62 -29.63
N ALA A 220 -4.41 9.70 -30.09
CA ALA A 220 -3.75 10.97 -30.38
C ALA A 220 -4.31 11.62 -31.66
N VAL A 221 -4.75 10.81 -32.63
CA VAL A 221 -5.47 11.28 -33.83
C VAL A 221 -6.86 11.77 -33.44
N THR A 222 -7.59 11.01 -32.61
CA THR A 222 -8.88 11.44 -32.01
C THR A 222 -8.71 12.77 -31.26
N THR A 223 -7.64 12.90 -30.46
CA THR A 223 -7.34 14.13 -29.70
C THR A 223 -7.11 15.32 -30.63
N ALA A 224 -6.36 15.17 -31.73
CA ALA A 224 -6.13 16.27 -32.68
C ALA A 224 -7.39 16.63 -33.49
N ARG A 225 -8.14 15.63 -33.98
CA ARG A 225 -9.45 15.85 -34.63
C ARG A 225 -10.44 16.56 -33.67
N LEU A 226 -10.32 16.36 -32.36
CA LEU A 226 -11.11 17.05 -31.32
C LEU A 226 -10.56 18.43 -30.93
N GLU A 227 -9.24 18.66 -30.95
CA GLU A 227 -8.65 19.98 -30.67
C GLU A 227 -8.95 20.96 -31.83
N ALA A 228 -9.07 20.46 -33.07
CA ALA A 228 -9.50 21.23 -34.24
C ALA A 228 -11.02 21.55 -34.29
N ARG A 229 -11.86 20.90 -33.47
CA ARG A 229 -13.33 21.12 -33.44
C ARG A 229 -13.74 22.02 -32.27
N SER A 230 -14.82 22.80 -32.45
CA SER A 230 -15.43 23.56 -31.35
C SER A 230 -16.19 22.63 -30.41
N ALA A 231 -16.30 23.01 -29.13
CA ALA A 231 -16.98 22.19 -28.12
C ALA A 231 -18.48 21.96 -28.40
N GLU A 232 -19.11 22.87 -29.13
CA GLU A 232 -20.51 22.78 -29.58
C GLU A 232 -20.68 21.74 -30.69
N SER A 233 -19.72 21.70 -31.65
CA SER A 233 -19.76 20.85 -32.86
C SER A 233 -19.56 19.35 -32.61
N VAL A 234 -19.28 18.95 -31.37
CA VAL A 234 -19.08 17.54 -30.97
C VAL A 234 -20.22 17.12 -30.05
N PRO A 235 -20.89 15.98 -30.29
CA PRO A 235 -21.95 15.49 -29.41
C PRO A 235 -21.47 15.31 -27.97
N ALA A 236 -22.23 15.86 -27.01
CA ALA A 236 -21.93 15.76 -25.59
C ALA A 236 -21.70 14.31 -25.12
N ARG A 237 -22.39 13.35 -25.74
CA ARG A 237 -22.22 11.91 -25.48
C ARG A 237 -20.81 11.40 -25.80
N GLU A 238 -20.22 11.79 -26.92
CA GLU A 238 -18.87 11.37 -27.30
C GLU A 238 -17.83 11.95 -26.32
N LEU A 239 -17.97 13.23 -25.96
CA LEU A 239 -17.14 13.88 -24.95
C LEU A 239 -17.24 13.17 -23.58
N VAL A 240 -18.44 12.75 -23.17
CA VAL A 240 -18.60 11.98 -21.93
C VAL A 240 -18.03 10.57 -22.07
N GLU A 241 -18.16 9.91 -23.22
CA GLU A 241 -17.57 8.59 -23.47
C GLU A 241 -16.04 8.62 -23.38
N TRP A 242 -15.39 9.67 -23.87
CA TRP A 242 -13.93 9.86 -23.75
C TRP A 242 -13.42 10.22 -22.35
N LEU A 243 -14.25 10.52 -21.36
CA LEU A 243 -13.78 10.65 -19.97
C LEU A 243 -13.23 9.33 -19.41
N GLY A 244 -13.64 8.19 -19.96
CA GLY A 244 -13.14 6.86 -19.59
C GLY A 244 -12.07 6.28 -20.53
N ASP A 245 -11.54 7.07 -21.48
CA ASP A 245 -10.49 6.59 -22.39
C ASP A 245 -9.13 6.47 -21.67
N PRO A 246 -8.32 5.40 -21.89
CA PRO A 246 -7.01 5.29 -21.24
C PRO A 246 -6.01 6.40 -21.61
N HIS A 247 -6.21 7.13 -22.71
CA HIS A 247 -5.33 8.21 -23.17
C HIS A 247 -5.60 9.54 -22.45
N GLU A 248 -4.69 9.92 -21.54
CA GLU A 248 -4.78 11.15 -20.73
C GLU A 248 -5.05 12.43 -21.56
N PRO A 249 -4.38 12.69 -22.71
CA PRO A 249 -4.70 13.85 -23.54
C PRO A 249 -6.16 13.91 -24.02
N LEU A 250 -6.75 12.76 -24.36
CA LEU A 250 -8.13 12.69 -24.87
C LEU A 250 -9.12 12.93 -23.74
N ARG A 251 -8.93 12.30 -22.56
CA ARG A 251 -9.74 12.59 -21.36
C ARG A 251 -9.70 14.07 -20.99
N ALA A 252 -8.49 14.62 -20.87
CA ALA A 252 -8.28 16.00 -20.44
C ALA A 252 -8.87 17.02 -21.43
N LEU A 253 -8.79 16.75 -22.73
CA LEU A 253 -9.42 17.55 -23.77
C LEU A 253 -10.95 17.40 -23.78
N ALA A 254 -11.48 16.19 -23.60
CA ALA A 254 -12.92 15.95 -23.52
C ALA A 254 -13.54 16.66 -22.29
N ARG A 255 -12.89 16.58 -21.11
CA ARG A 255 -13.22 17.38 -19.92
C ARG A 255 -13.17 18.88 -20.22
N ARG A 256 -12.14 19.36 -20.94
CA ARG A 256 -12.01 20.77 -21.32
C ARG A 256 -13.18 21.22 -22.22
N ARG A 257 -13.53 20.42 -23.22
CA ARG A 257 -14.66 20.67 -24.14
C ARG A 257 -16.01 20.66 -23.39
N LEU A 258 -16.24 19.73 -22.46
CA LEU A 258 -17.44 19.75 -21.60
C LEU A 258 -17.53 21.02 -20.73
N ARG A 259 -16.39 21.53 -20.24
CA ARG A 259 -16.32 22.81 -19.51
C ARG A 259 -16.58 24.02 -20.40
N GLU A 260 -16.08 24.00 -21.64
CA GLU A 260 -16.31 25.05 -22.64
C GLU A 260 -17.80 25.13 -23.04
N ARG A 261 -18.51 23.99 -23.15
CA ARG A 261 -19.95 23.94 -23.50
C ARG A 261 -20.89 24.60 -22.49
N LYS A 262 -20.54 24.57 -21.19
CA LYS A 262 -21.42 24.99 -20.06
C LYS A 262 -22.84 24.37 -20.13
N ASP A 263 -22.91 23.14 -20.60
CA ASP A 263 -24.15 22.43 -20.95
C ASP A 263 -24.58 21.55 -19.76
N ILE A 264 -25.69 21.93 -19.11
CA ILE A 264 -26.20 21.27 -17.90
C ILE A 264 -26.52 19.79 -18.16
N GLU A 265 -27.07 19.45 -19.33
CA GLU A 265 -27.40 18.07 -19.67
C GLU A 265 -26.14 17.26 -20.04
N ALA A 266 -25.12 17.88 -20.63
CA ALA A 266 -23.82 17.25 -20.82
C ALA A 266 -23.10 16.94 -19.50
N ILE A 267 -23.18 17.84 -18.51
CA ILE A 267 -22.64 17.59 -17.17
C ILE A 267 -23.47 16.52 -16.45
N ARG A 268 -24.80 16.56 -16.51
CA ARG A 268 -25.68 15.50 -15.98
C ARG A 268 -25.37 14.14 -16.60
N LEU A 269 -25.09 14.09 -17.90
CA LEU A 269 -24.66 12.88 -18.60
C LEU A 269 -23.28 12.39 -18.13
N ALA A 270 -22.34 13.29 -17.79
CA ALA A 270 -21.04 12.93 -17.23
C ALA A 270 -21.15 12.26 -15.85
N MET A 271 -22.16 12.61 -15.05
CA MET A 271 -22.41 12.01 -13.73
C MET A 271 -22.64 10.49 -13.78
N ARG A 272 -22.98 9.93 -14.95
CA ARG A 272 -23.15 8.48 -15.17
C ARG A 272 -21.91 7.64 -14.79
N TRP A 273 -20.73 8.26 -14.74
CA TRP A 273 -19.46 7.63 -14.37
C TRP A 273 -19.22 7.57 -12.85
N LEU A 274 -19.99 8.32 -12.04
CA LEU A 274 -19.94 8.18 -10.58
C LEU A 274 -20.38 6.77 -10.16
N ASP A 275 -21.38 6.21 -10.87
CA ASP A 275 -21.93 4.86 -10.68
C ASP A 275 -21.11 3.74 -11.35
N GLU A 276 -20.07 4.07 -12.12
CA GLU A 276 -19.26 3.10 -12.88
C GLU A 276 -17.77 3.25 -12.55
N PRO A 277 -17.37 2.92 -11.31
CA PRO A 277 -15.98 3.06 -10.84
C PRO A 277 -15.02 2.12 -11.54
N ARG A 278 -15.51 1.08 -12.23
CA ARG A 278 -14.70 0.00 -12.81
C ARG A 278 -13.87 0.41 -14.04
N VAL A 279 -14.16 1.59 -14.60
CA VAL A 279 -13.41 2.22 -15.70
C VAL A 279 -12.42 3.23 -15.12
N PRO A 280 -11.10 3.00 -15.22
CA PRO A 280 -10.08 3.88 -14.64
C PRO A 280 -10.23 5.33 -15.09
N HIS A 281 -10.02 6.26 -14.16
CA HIS A 281 -10.12 7.71 -14.35
C HIS A 281 -11.51 8.27 -14.70
N ALA A 282 -12.48 7.46 -15.16
CA ALA A 282 -13.77 7.97 -15.62
C ALA A 282 -14.56 8.67 -14.50
N ARG A 283 -14.56 8.07 -13.30
CA ARG A 283 -15.14 8.64 -12.08
C ARG A 283 -14.39 9.90 -11.64
N ASP A 284 -13.06 9.90 -11.70
CA ASP A 284 -12.21 11.02 -11.27
C ASP A 284 -12.35 12.23 -12.22
N GLU A 285 -12.46 11.98 -13.53
CA GLU A 285 -12.72 13.00 -14.54
C GLU A 285 -14.13 13.60 -14.42
N ALA A 286 -15.14 12.79 -14.07
CA ALA A 286 -16.48 13.26 -13.74
C ALA A 286 -16.52 14.04 -12.42
N GLN A 287 -15.83 13.59 -11.37
CA GLN A 287 -15.70 14.32 -10.12
C GLN A 287 -14.97 15.65 -10.34
N ALA A 288 -13.87 15.66 -11.10
CA ALA A 288 -13.13 16.86 -11.48
C ALA A 288 -13.91 17.81 -12.42
N LEU A 289 -15.04 17.42 -12.99
CA LEU A 289 -16.03 18.34 -13.56
C LEU A 289 -16.89 18.95 -12.46
N LEU A 290 -17.40 18.13 -11.54
CA LEU A 290 -18.37 18.48 -10.49
C LEU A 290 -17.79 19.25 -9.29
N ASP A 291 -16.49 19.12 -8.99
CA ASP A 291 -15.82 19.89 -7.92
C ASP A 291 -15.76 21.40 -8.21
N ARG A 292 -15.86 21.75 -9.51
CA ARG A 292 -15.86 23.12 -10.03
C ARG A 292 -16.76 23.17 -11.27
N PRO A 293 -18.09 23.06 -11.14
CA PRO A 293 -18.95 22.88 -12.29
C PRO A 293 -18.85 24.09 -13.24
N PRO A 294 -18.94 23.89 -14.57
CA PRO A 294 -18.94 24.98 -15.55
C PRO A 294 -20.28 25.74 -15.63
N VAL A 295 -21.23 25.34 -14.77
CA VAL A 295 -22.61 25.81 -14.63
C VAL A 295 -22.88 26.06 -13.15
N ASP A 296 -23.94 26.79 -12.82
CA ASP A 296 -24.33 27.01 -11.42
C ASP A 296 -24.64 25.68 -10.71
N GLU A 297 -24.03 25.45 -9.54
CA GLU A 297 -24.12 24.17 -8.84
C GLU A 297 -25.50 23.92 -8.22
N VAL A 298 -26.17 24.97 -7.76
CA VAL A 298 -27.54 24.90 -7.21
C VAL A 298 -28.55 24.57 -8.32
N THR A 299 -28.43 25.21 -9.47
CA THR A 299 -29.27 24.94 -10.65
C THR A 299 -29.06 23.53 -11.19
N LEU A 300 -27.80 23.06 -11.25
CA LEU A 300 -27.49 21.68 -11.62
C LEU A 300 -28.09 20.68 -10.61
N ALA A 301 -27.93 20.91 -9.31
CA ALA A 301 -28.47 20.02 -8.26
C ALA A 301 -30.01 19.92 -8.32
N LYS A 302 -30.72 21.06 -8.42
CA LYS A 302 -32.17 21.08 -8.64
C LYS A 302 -32.56 20.31 -9.91
N ARG A 303 -31.90 20.61 -11.04
CA ARG A 303 -32.17 19.95 -12.32
C ARG A 303 -31.93 18.44 -12.27
N VAL A 304 -30.96 17.95 -11.50
CA VAL A 304 -30.71 16.52 -11.31
C VAL A 304 -31.88 15.87 -10.55
N LEU A 305 -32.29 16.45 -9.42
CA LEU A 305 -33.39 15.94 -8.57
C LEU A 305 -34.76 15.97 -9.27
N GLU A 306 -35.01 17.01 -10.07
CA GLU A 306 -36.24 17.21 -10.85
C GLU A 306 -36.26 16.42 -12.18
N SER A 307 -35.17 15.73 -12.55
CA SER A 307 -35.05 15.13 -13.90
C SER A 307 -35.80 13.81 -14.09
N LEU A 308 -36.37 13.65 -15.29
CA LEU A 308 -36.83 12.37 -15.84
C LEU A 308 -35.97 12.01 -17.08
N PRO A 309 -35.57 10.73 -17.26
CA PRO A 309 -35.67 9.65 -16.28
C PRO A 309 -34.87 9.97 -15.00
N LYS A 310 -35.27 9.32 -13.89
CA LYS A 310 -34.72 9.53 -12.54
C LYS A 310 -33.17 9.58 -12.54
N PRO A 311 -32.55 10.45 -11.72
CA PRO A 311 -31.10 10.50 -11.58
C PRO A 311 -30.56 9.18 -11.03
N ARG A 312 -29.36 8.79 -11.47
CA ARG A 312 -28.65 7.61 -10.91
C ARG A 312 -28.17 7.88 -9.48
N PRO A 313 -27.91 6.84 -8.65
CA PRO A 313 -27.44 6.98 -7.26
C PRO A 313 -26.30 7.98 -7.06
N GLY A 314 -25.22 7.93 -7.84
CA GLY A 314 -24.10 8.87 -7.72
C GLY A 314 -24.49 10.32 -8.04
N ALA A 315 -25.39 10.52 -9.01
CA ALA A 315 -25.92 11.85 -9.32
C ALA A 315 -26.86 12.37 -8.23
N LEU A 316 -27.71 11.50 -7.67
CA LEU A 316 -28.58 11.78 -6.53
C LEU A 316 -27.79 12.17 -5.28
N ALA A 317 -26.72 11.42 -4.96
CA ALA A 317 -25.84 11.71 -3.84
C ALA A 317 -25.14 13.07 -3.98
N TRP A 318 -24.56 13.37 -5.16
CA TRP A 318 -23.95 14.67 -5.41
C TRP A 318 -24.96 15.83 -5.31
N ALA A 319 -26.14 15.68 -5.90
CA ALA A 319 -27.17 16.71 -5.87
C ALA A 319 -27.74 16.92 -4.46
N GLY A 320 -27.93 15.84 -3.69
CA GLY A 320 -28.34 15.89 -2.30
C GLY A 320 -27.31 16.57 -1.40
N LEU A 321 -26.03 16.20 -1.51
CA LEU A 321 -24.95 16.82 -0.75
C LEU A 321 -24.82 18.32 -1.10
N THR A 322 -24.97 18.67 -2.37
CA THR A 322 -25.00 20.08 -2.83
C THR A 322 -26.21 20.82 -2.26
N ALA A 323 -27.39 20.20 -2.21
CA ALA A 323 -28.57 20.77 -1.60
C ALA A 323 -28.40 21.04 -0.09
N VAL A 324 -27.79 20.11 0.66
CA VAL A 324 -27.49 20.28 2.09
C VAL A 324 -26.43 21.37 2.30
N LYS A 325 -25.32 21.34 1.54
CA LYS A 325 -24.25 22.37 1.54
C LYS A 325 -24.79 23.79 1.37
N HIS A 326 -25.82 23.96 0.53
CA HIS A 326 -26.41 25.27 0.21
C HIS A 326 -27.73 25.56 0.93
N GLY A 327 -28.13 24.74 1.92
CA GLY A 327 -29.34 24.99 2.72
C GLY A 327 -30.67 24.94 1.95
N LEU A 328 -30.75 24.16 0.86
CA LEU A 328 -31.91 24.11 -0.02
C LEU A 328 -33.05 23.28 0.60
N HIS A 329 -33.91 23.90 1.38
CA HIS A 329 -34.95 23.22 2.17
C HIS A 329 -35.85 22.26 1.36
N ASP A 330 -36.43 22.66 0.23
CA ASP A 330 -37.33 21.77 -0.54
C ASP A 330 -36.57 20.60 -1.17
N PRO A 331 -35.43 20.80 -1.88
CA PRO A 331 -34.59 19.69 -2.35
C PRO A 331 -34.10 18.74 -1.26
N VAL A 332 -33.73 19.23 -0.07
CA VAL A 332 -33.36 18.36 1.06
C VAL A 332 -34.58 17.57 1.58
N SER A 333 -35.75 18.20 1.64
CA SER A 333 -37.00 17.53 2.00
C SER A 333 -37.38 16.44 0.99
N GLN A 334 -37.08 16.62 -0.29
CA GLN A 334 -37.30 15.61 -1.35
C GLN A 334 -36.40 14.37 -1.18
N LEU A 335 -35.20 14.48 -0.61
CA LEU A 335 -34.33 13.32 -0.33
C LEU A 335 -35.03 12.28 0.57
N ARG A 336 -35.92 12.72 1.46
CA ARG A 336 -36.73 11.84 2.32
C ARG A 336 -37.63 10.87 1.51
N ALA A 337 -38.08 11.27 0.32
CA ALA A 337 -38.86 10.38 -0.55
C ALA A 337 -38.00 9.29 -1.21
N TRP A 338 -36.69 9.53 -1.37
CA TRP A 338 -35.75 8.54 -1.90
C TRP A 338 -35.33 7.50 -0.85
N MET A 339 -35.47 7.80 0.44
CA MET A 339 -35.33 6.81 1.52
C MET A 339 -36.38 5.68 1.44
N ALA A 340 -37.50 5.88 0.72
CA ALA A 340 -38.52 4.86 0.47
C ALA A 340 -38.33 4.10 -0.86
N HIS A 341 -37.18 4.25 -1.53
CA HIS A 341 -36.95 3.64 -2.84
C HIS A 341 -36.65 2.13 -2.73
N PRO A 342 -37.19 1.25 -3.60
CA PRO A 342 -36.98 -0.20 -3.50
C PRO A 342 -35.51 -0.63 -3.71
N ASP A 343 -34.78 0.06 -4.59
CA ASP A 343 -33.35 -0.14 -4.78
C ASP A 343 -32.53 0.59 -3.70
N ALA A 344 -31.75 -0.18 -2.94
CA ALA A 344 -30.93 0.28 -1.83
C ALA A 344 -29.89 1.33 -2.21
N ALA A 345 -29.36 1.30 -3.44
CA ALA A 345 -28.37 2.28 -3.89
C ALA A 345 -28.93 3.71 -3.88
N TYR A 346 -30.24 3.88 -4.10
CA TYR A 346 -30.92 5.18 -4.03
C TYR A 346 -31.20 5.61 -2.58
N ARG A 347 -31.53 4.67 -1.69
CA ARG A 347 -31.70 4.94 -0.25
C ARG A 347 -30.37 5.39 0.34
N ARG A 348 -29.30 4.63 0.09
CA ARG A 348 -27.90 4.97 0.45
C ARG A 348 -27.48 6.35 -0.08
N ALA A 349 -27.75 6.63 -1.36
CA ALA A 349 -27.40 7.92 -1.98
C ALA A 349 -28.11 9.12 -1.36
N ALA A 350 -29.38 8.97 -0.95
CA ALA A 350 -30.10 10.01 -0.22
C ALA A 350 -29.60 10.15 1.23
N LEU A 351 -29.36 9.01 1.89
CA LEU A 351 -28.90 8.92 3.28
C LEU A 351 -27.54 9.61 3.48
N GLY A 352 -26.56 9.35 2.61
CA GLY A 352 -25.22 9.97 2.70
C GLY A 352 -25.24 11.50 2.58
N ALA A 353 -26.28 12.08 1.98
CA ALA A 353 -26.51 13.53 2.04
C ALA A 353 -27.22 13.95 3.35
N LEU A 354 -28.26 13.21 3.76
CA LEU A 354 -29.05 13.50 4.97
C LEU A 354 -28.26 13.36 6.27
N VAL A 355 -27.21 12.53 6.32
CA VAL A 355 -26.23 12.46 7.43
C VAL A 355 -25.65 13.85 7.77
N HIS A 356 -25.49 14.72 6.77
CA HIS A 356 -24.98 16.08 6.95
C HIS A 356 -26.08 17.13 7.23
N ALA A 357 -27.36 16.73 7.36
CA ALA A 357 -28.50 17.61 7.57
C ALA A 357 -29.11 17.42 8.98
N PRO A 358 -28.78 18.27 9.98
CA PRO A 358 -29.18 18.05 11.38
C PRO A 358 -30.68 17.97 11.65
N THR A 359 -31.51 18.52 10.75
CA THR A 359 -32.98 18.45 10.78
C THR A 359 -33.54 17.07 10.42
N HIS A 360 -32.78 16.25 9.70
CA HIS A 360 -33.17 14.90 9.27
C HIS A 360 -32.49 13.78 10.06
N ARG A 361 -31.80 14.10 11.15
CA ARG A 361 -31.16 13.14 12.07
C ARG A 361 -32.07 11.98 12.47
N ARG A 362 -33.38 12.21 12.70
CA ARG A 362 -34.33 11.12 12.97
C ARG A 362 -34.57 10.21 11.76
N ASP A 363 -34.62 10.75 10.54
CA ASP A 363 -34.73 9.95 9.31
C ASP A 363 -33.44 9.14 9.05
N VAL A 364 -32.28 9.69 9.42
CA VAL A 364 -30.97 9.01 9.35
C VAL A 364 -30.92 7.84 10.33
N LEU A 365 -31.28 8.05 11.60
CA LEU A 365 -31.24 7.01 12.63
C LEU A 365 -32.26 5.89 12.37
N ASN A 366 -33.45 6.23 11.86
CA ASN A 366 -34.43 5.25 11.40
C ASN A 366 -33.88 4.31 10.30
N ALA A 367 -32.83 4.69 9.57
CA ALA A 367 -32.24 3.85 8.52
C ALA A 367 -31.38 2.69 9.06
N LEU A 368 -31.17 2.59 10.38
CA LEU A 368 -30.69 1.35 11.01
C LEU A 368 -31.69 0.18 10.83
N ASP A 369 -32.98 0.46 10.64
CA ASP A 369 -34.00 -0.56 10.37
C ASP A 369 -34.09 -0.96 8.89
N ASP A 370 -33.20 -0.48 8.02
CA ASP A 370 -33.17 -0.87 6.61
C ASP A 370 -32.75 -2.34 6.42
N GLY A 371 -33.42 -3.05 5.52
CA GLY A 371 -33.08 -4.43 5.18
C GLY A 371 -31.72 -4.59 4.49
N ASP A 372 -31.22 -3.55 3.81
CA ASP A 372 -29.95 -3.58 3.09
C ASP A 372 -28.79 -3.07 3.96
N GLU A 373 -27.76 -3.91 4.07
CA GLU A 373 -26.54 -3.64 4.83
C GLU A 373 -25.83 -2.36 4.39
N THR A 374 -25.81 -2.07 3.09
CA THR A 374 -25.12 -0.90 2.54
C THR A 374 -25.84 0.43 2.81
N VAL A 375 -27.08 0.39 3.31
CA VAL A 375 -27.78 1.57 3.83
C VAL A 375 -27.45 1.75 5.31
N ARG A 376 -27.45 0.66 6.11
CA ARG A 376 -27.04 0.71 7.53
C ARG A 376 -25.57 1.13 7.71
N GLU A 377 -24.69 0.72 6.78
CA GLU A 377 -23.29 1.15 6.67
C GLU A 377 -23.11 2.68 6.78
N GLU A 378 -23.96 3.49 6.14
CA GLU A 378 -23.84 4.95 6.15
C GLU A 378 -24.20 5.55 7.51
N VAL A 379 -25.14 4.96 8.24
CA VAL A 379 -25.49 5.40 9.61
C VAL A 379 -24.36 5.06 10.57
N ILE A 380 -23.77 3.86 10.44
CA ILE A 380 -22.65 3.41 11.27
C ILE A 380 -21.39 4.24 10.97
N ALA A 381 -21.12 4.56 9.71
CA ALA A 381 -20.04 5.48 9.32
C ALA A 381 -20.23 6.91 9.86
N ALA A 382 -21.48 7.36 10.07
CA ALA A 382 -21.77 8.64 10.72
C ALA A 382 -21.53 8.59 12.24
N TRP A 383 -21.78 7.45 12.88
CA TRP A 383 -21.42 7.18 14.29
C TRP A 383 -19.90 7.13 14.50
N GLU A 384 -19.18 6.37 13.66
CA GLU A 384 -17.72 6.21 13.70
C GLU A 384 -16.97 7.54 13.56
N GLN A 385 -17.52 8.51 12.82
CA GLN A 385 -17.02 9.89 12.73
C GLN A 385 -17.15 10.71 14.03
N ARG A 386 -17.76 10.15 15.08
CA ARG A 386 -18.02 10.72 16.41
C ARG A 386 -18.76 12.08 16.35
N PRO A 387 -20.11 12.07 16.31
CA PRO A 387 -20.93 13.28 16.24
C PRO A 387 -20.55 14.35 17.27
N LYS A 388 -20.05 15.50 16.79
CA LYS A 388 -19.45 16.56 17.64
C LYS A 388 -20.44 17.26 18.59
N ALA A 389 -21.72 17.23 18.29
CA ALA A 389 -22.75 17.82 19.13
C ALA A 389 -23.28 16.77 20.11
N ARG A 390 -23.20 17.02 21.42
CA ARG A 390 -23.52 16.02 22.46
C ARG A 390 -24.92 15.40 22.27
N ALA A 391 -25.95 16.22 22.07
CA ALA A 391 -27.30 15.70 21.79
C ALA A 391 -27.42 14.86 20.51
N ALA A 392 -26.55 15.05 19.51
CA ALA A 392 -26.52 14.16 18.34
C ALA A 392 -25.81 12.84 18.67
N PHE A 393 -24.73 12.88 19.46
CA PHE A 393 -24.06 11.69 19.97
C PHE A 393 -25.02 10.83 20.80
N ASP A 394 -25.77 11.45 21.71
CA ASP A 394 -26.75 10.76 22.56
C ASP A 394 -27.89 10.13 21.74
N ASP A 395 -28.48 10.84 20.76
CA ASP A 395 -29.47 10.25 19.83
C ASP A 395 -28.92 9.01 19.09
N PHE A 396 -27.65 9.04 18.68
CA PHE A 396 -27.00 7.91 17.99
C PHE A 396 -26.81 6.71 18.93
N VAL A 397 -26.45 6.95 20.20
CA VAL A 397 -26.33 5.90 21.22
C VAL A 397 -27.69 5.26 21.48
N GLU A 398 -28.75 6.04 21.73
CA GLU A 398 -30.11 5.51 21.93
C GLU A 398 -30.58 4.65 20.74
N ALA A 399 -30.33 5.11 19.50
CA ALA A 399 -30.70 4.38 18.29
C ALA A 399 -29.91 3.06 18.11
N LEU A 400 -28.63 3.04 18.45
CA LEU A 400 -27.79 1.83 18.37
C LEU A 400 -28.20 0.79 19.43
N ILE A 401 -28.52 1.21 20.66
CA ILE A 401 -29.08 0.34 21.70
C ILE A 401 -30.41 -0.29 21.24
N ALA A 402 -31.31 0.52 20.66
CA ALA A 402 -32.58 0.02 20.10
C ALA A 402 -32.40 -0.91 18.88
N PHE A 403 -31.30 -0.75 18.13
CA PHE A 403 -30.94 -1.60 17.00
C PHE A 403 -30.26 -2.93 17.42
N ALA A 404 -29.74 -3.04 18.66
CA ALA A 404 -28.96 -4.20 19.12
C ALA A 404 -29.53 -5.58 18.75
N PRO A 405 -30.85 -5.88 18.89
CA PRO A 405 -31.41 -7.20 18.53
C PRO A 405 -31.44 -7.49 17.02
N LYS A 406 -31.10 -6.51 16.17
CA LYS A 406 -31.09 -6.60 14.71
C LYS A 406 -29.67 -6.59 14.12
N ALA A 407 -28.64 -6.29 14.93
CA ALA A 407 -27.24 -6.28 14.52
C ALA A 407 -26.76 -7.69 14.11
N ARG A 408 -26.13 -7.79 12.94
CA ARG A 408 -25.69 -9.05 12.31
C ARG A 408 -24.22 -9.03 11.94
N THR A 409 -23.72 -7.94 11.36
CA THR A 409 -22.31 -7.84 10.94
C THR A 409 -21.41 -7.53 12.13
N SER A 410 -20.13 -7.90 12.07
CA SER A 410 -19.16 -7.54 13.12
C SER A 410 -19.10 -6.04 13.35
N ARG A 411 -19.19 -5.22 12.28
CA ARG A 411 -19.18 -3.75 12.37
C ARG A 411 -20.44 -3.20 13.04
N GLU A 412 -21.60 -3.79 12.78
CA GLU A 412 -22.85 -3.49 13.50
C GLU A 412 -22.73 -3.81 14.99
N ARG A 413 -22.28 -5.02 15.35
CA ARG A 413 -22.13 -5.43 16.76
C ARG A 413 -21.08 -4.60 17.50
N ARG A 414 -19.95 -4.29 16.86
CA ARG A 414 -18.89 -3.39 17.36
C ARG A 414 -19.41 -1.96 17.63
N ALA A 415 -20.26 -1.42 16.75
CA ALA A 415 -20.88 -0.11 16.95
C ALA A 415 -21.88 -0.11 18.13
N VAL A 416 -22.68 -1.17 18.26
CA VAL A 416 -23.63 -1.36 19.37
C VAL A 416 -22.89 -1.56 20.71
N ALA A 417 -21.85 -2.39 20.77
CA ALA A 417 -21.05 -2.57 21.98
C ALA A 417 -20.37 -1.26 22.44
N SER A 418 -19.92 -0.42 21.48
CA SER A 418 -19.43 0.93 21.79
C SER A 418 -20.54 1.86 22.31
N ALA A 419 -21.79 1.70 21.89
CA ALA A 419 -22.93 2.45 22.43
C ALA A 419 -23.31 1.95 23.85
N ALA A 420 -23.31 0.64 24.08
CA ALA A 420 -23.54 0.02 25.38
C ALA A 420 -22.50 0.46 26.42
N ALA A 421 -21.22 0.54 26.03
CA ALA A 421 -20.14 1.10 26.85
C ALA A 421 -20.38 2.58 27.24
N HIS A 422 -21.06 3.37 26.39
CA HIS A 422 -21.39 4.76 26.68
C HIS A 422 -22.66 4.96 27.53
N GLN A 423 -23.61 4.01 27.52
CA GLN A 423 -24.76 3.99 28.44
C GLN A 423 -24.50 3.20 29.73
N GLN A 424 -23.39 2.46 29.84
CA GLN A 424 -23.10 1.52 30.93
C GLN A 424 -24.15 0.39 31.01
N ASP A 425 -24.67 -0.06 29.86
CA ASP A 425 -25.63 -1.17 29.76
C ASP A 425 -24.92 -2.51 30.02
N LEU A 426 -24.94 -2.94 31.29
CA LEU A 426 -24.21 -4.11 31.76
C LEU A 426 -24.71 -5.43 31.16
N ASP A 427 -26.01 -5.55 30.89
CA ASP A 427 -26.59 -6.77 30.33
C ASP A 427 -26.21 -6.90 28.85
N MET A 428 -26.28 -5.80 28.08
CA MET A 428 -25.82 -5.78 26.69
C MET A 428 -24.30 -5.96 26.58
N LEU A 429 -23.53 -5.36 27.49
CA LEU A 429 -22.07 -5.58 27.54
C LEU A 429 -21.72 -7.05 27.85
N ARG A 430 -22.40 -7.69 28.81
CA ARG A 430 -22.22 -9.13 29.10
C ARG A 430 -22.61 -10.02 27.93
N GLN A 431 -23.62 -9.64 27.13
CA GLN A 431 -23.93 -10.33 25.88
C GLN A 431 -22.80 -10.26 24.85
N PHE A 432 -22.09 -9.12 24.75
CA PHE A 432 -21.01 -8.92 23.78
C PHE A 432 -19.60 -9.31 24.27
N ALA A 433 -19.41 -9.58 25.56
CA ALA A 433 -18.11 -9.92 26.16
C ALA A 433 -17.42 -11.15 25.54
N TRP A 434 -18.19 -12.06 24.94
CA TRP A 434 -17.72 -13.31 24.32
C TRP A 434 -18.29 -13.49 22.90
N ASP A 435 -18.39 -12.40 22.15
CA ASP A 435 -18.75 -12.36 20.73
C ASP A 435 -17.66 -13.03 19.85
N GLU A 436 -18.06 -13.52 18.66
CA GLU A 436 -17.15 -14.11 17.65
C GLU A 436 -16.16 -13.08 17.08
N ASP A 437 -16.51 -11.79 17.07
CA ASP A 437 -15.64 -10.69 16.67
C ASP A 437 -14.78 -10.21 17.84
N SER A 438 -13.47 -10.53 17.84
CA SER A 438 -12.53 -10.13 18.91
C SER A 438 -12.56 -8.64 19.27
N THR A 439 -12.83 -7.75 18.31
CA THR A 439 -12.96 -6.31 18.55
C THR A 439 -14.19 -5.96 19.38
N THR A 440 -15.32 -6.61 19.11
CA THR A 440 -16.57 -6.46 19.85
C THR A 440 -16.39 -6.97 21.28
N SER A 441 -15.82 -8.16 21.43
CA SER A 441 -15.48 -8.76 22.73
C SER A 441 -14.49 -7.92 23.53
N ALA A 442 -13.40 -7.43 22.91
CA ALA A 442 -12.45 -6.54 23.57
C ALA A 442 -13.09 -5.20 23.98
N THR A 443 -13.99 -4.64 23.16
CA THR A 443 -14.73 -3.41 23.51
C THR A 443 -15.62 -3.62 24.72
N ALA A 444 -16.34 -4.75 24.77
CA ALA A 444 -17.26 -5.07 25.85
C ALA A 444 -16.54 -5.44 27.16
N LEU A 445 -15.50 -6.28 27.08
CA LEU A 445 -14.66 -6.64 28.23
C LEU A 445 -13.94 -5.42 28.82
N ALA A 446 -13.41 -4.52 28.00
CA ALA A 446 -12.77 -3.30 28.49
C ALA A 446 -13.75 -2.37 29.21
N ALA A 447 -14.99 -2.25 28.70
CA ALA A 447 -16.04 -1.50 29.39
C ALA A 447 -16.39 -2.13 30.74
N LEU A 448 -16.69 -3.44 30.79
CA LEU A 448 -17.00 -4.14 32.05
C LEU A 448 -15.84 -4.09 33.06
N SER A 449 -14.60 -4.25 32.59
CA SER A 449 -13.40 -4.14 33.44
C SER A 449 -13.24 -2.73 34.01
N SER A 450 -13.47 -1.68 33.21
CA SER A 450 -13.41 -0.28 33.66
C SER A 450 -14.53 0.11 34.65
N LEU A 451 -15.62 -0.66 34.69
CA LEU A 451 -16.76 -0.48 35.60
C LEU A 451 -16.64 -1.34 36.87
N GLY A 452 -15.69 -2.29 36.93
CA GLY A 452 -15.58 -3.25 38.03
C GLY A 452 -16.65 -4.35 38.01
N GLU A 453 -17.23 -4.63 36.84
CA GLU A 453 -18.42 -5.49 36.65
C GLU A 453 -18.11 -6.88 36.06
N LEU A 454 -16.83 -7.23 35.94
CA LEU A 454 -16.39 -8.61 35.65
C LEU A 454 -16.25 -9.40 36.95
N SER A 455 -16.70 -10.66 36.96
CA SER A 455 -16.35 -11.59 38.04
C SER A 455 -14.90 -12.11 37.90
N ASP A 456 -14.30 -12.56 39.01
CA ASP A 456 -12.97 -13.19 39.05
C ASP A 456 -12.80 -14.27 37.97
N ALA A 457 -13.86 -15.03 37.70
CA ALA A 457 -13.89 -16.10 36.70
C ALA A 457 -13.82 -15.56 35.27
N GLU A 458 -14.60 -14.51 34.94
CA GLU A 458 -14.57 -13.86 33.63
C GLU A 458 -13.24 -13.11 33.41
N GLN A 459 -12.75 -12.42 34.43
CA GLN A 459 -11.46 -11.73 34.40
C GLN A 459 -10.32 -12.72 34.20
N GLN A 460 -10.32 -13.86 34.91
CA GLN A 460 -9.32 -14.92 34.72
C GLN A 460 -9.45 -15.62 33.35
N GLN A 461 -10.67 -15.82 32.84
CA GLN A 461 -10.91 -16.35 31.50
C GLN A 461 -10.35 -15.42 30.41
N ALA A 462 -10.57 -14.11 30.55
CA ALA A 462 -10.07 -13.11 29.61
C ALA A 462 -8.54 -12.95 29.70
N ARG A 463 -7.96 -12.91 30.91
CA ARG A 463 -6.50 -12.92 31.15
C ARG A 463 -5.81 -14.16 30.57
N ALA A 464 -6.50 -15.31 30.53
CA ALA A 464 -5.98 -16.57 29.98
C ALA A 464 -6.30 -16.79 28.48
N HIS A 465 -6.97 -15.84 27.81
CA HIS A 465 -7.45 -16.02 26.45
C HIS A 465 -6.31 -16.00 25.40
N GLU A 466 -6.45 -16.76 24.30
CA GLU A 466 -5.39 -16.86 23.27
C GLU A 466 -5.20 -15.56 22.46
N ASP A 467 -6.27 -14.82 22.19
CA ASP A 467 -6.21 -13.52 21.49
C ASP A 467 -5.68 -12.40 22.41
N PRO A 468 -4.57 -11.72 22.03
CA PRO A 468 -4.00 -10.64 22.83
C PRO A 468 -4.94 -9.45 23.03
N TRP A 469 -5.92 -9.20 22.14
CA TRP A 469 -6.87 -8.10 22.33
C TRP A 469 -7.83 -8.33 23.51
N LEU A 470 -8.18 -9.58 23.81
CA LEU A 470 -9.03 -9.90 24.96
C LEU A 470 -8.23 -9.88 26.26
N ARG A 471 -6.95 -10.28 26.25
CA ARG A 471 -6.04 -10.10 27.39
C ARG A 471 -5.80 -8.63 27.70
N ALA A 472 -5.55 -7.83 26.67
CA ALA A 472 -5.39 -6.37 26.78
C ALA A 472 -6.65 -5.66 27.29
N ALA A 473 -7.85 -6.13 26.92
CA ALA A 473 -9.11 -5.54 27.38
C ALA A 473 -9.35 -5.65 28.89
N VAL A 474 -8.76 -6.66 29.56
CA VAL A 474 -8.83 -6.86 31.02
C VAL A 474 -7.49 -6.62 31.72
N LEU A 475 -6.65 -5.79 31.10
CA LEU A 475 -5.39 -5.34 31.68
C LEU A 475 -5.68 -4.35 32.82
N ASP A 476 -5.18 -4.66 34.02
CA ASP A 476 -5.39 -3.86 35.23
C ASP A 476 -4.07 -3.66 35.97
N VAL A 477 -4.07 -2.69 36.90
CA VAL A 477 -2.87 -2.23 37.60
C VAL A 477 -2.23 -3.35 38.45
N ASP A 478 -3.04 -4.25 39.00
CA ASP A 478 -2.59 -5.39 39.82
C ASP A 478 -1.90 -6.47 38.96
N ASN A 479 -2.45 -6.80 37.79
CA ASN A 479 -1.91 -7.85 36.92
C ASN A 479 -0.77 -7.37 36.00
N ALA A 480 -0.70 -6.07 35.69
CA ALA A 480 0.18 -5.55 34.65
C ALA A 480 1.67 -5.83 34.90
N ALA A 481 2.12 -5.92 36.15
CA ALA A 481 3.52 -6.29 36.48
C ALA A 481 3.86 -7.72 36.01
N HIS A 482 2.95 -8.67 36.20
CA HIS A 482 3.11 -10.05 35.71
C HIS A 482 2.98 -10.12 34.18
N VAL A 483 1.98 -9.45 33.61
CA VAL A 483 1.73 -9.42 32.16
C VAL A 483 2.93 -8.82 31.40
N CYS A 484 3.49 -7.70 31.88
CA CYS A 484 4.65 -7.03 31.31
C CYS A 484 5.90 -7.92 31.21
N LEU A 485 6.05 -8.91 32.11
CA LEU A 485 7.23 -9.79 32.18
C LEU A 485 7.01 -11.16 31.52
N HIS A 486 5.76 -11.60 31.34
CA HIS A 486 5.44 -12.99 30.98
C HIS A 486 4.48 -13.19 29.81
N ASP A 487 3.73 -12.18 29.36
CA ASP A 487 2.83 -12.32 28.20
C ASP A 487 3.64 -12.51 26.90
N THR A 488 3.28 -13.50 26.08
CA THR A 488 3.97 -13.82 24.82
C THR A 488 3.86 -12.70 23.79
N ASP A 489 2.75 -11.95 23.77
CA ASP A 489 2.49 -10.92 22.78
C ASP A 489 3.19 -9.58 23.11
N ALA A 490 3.90 -9.04 22.12
CA ALA A 490 4.70 -7.83 22.29
C ALA A 490 3.86 -6.58 22.55
N THR A 491 2.67 -6.47 21.96
CA THR A 491 1.76 -5.35 22.16
C THR A 491 1.20 -5.35 23.58
N VAL A 492 0.77 -6.53 24.07
CA VAL A 492 0.22 -6.66 25.43
C VAL A 492 1.29 -6.30 26.49
N ARG A 493 2.54 -6.75 26.32
CA ARG A 493 3.64 -6.33 27.23
C ARG A 493 3.88 -4.82 27.21
N ARG A 494 3.84 -4.17 26.04
CA ARG A 494 4.01 -2.71 25.95
C ARG A 494 2.88 -1.97 26.67
N GLN A 495 1.61 -2.36 26.44
CA GLN A 495 0.45 -1.78 27.11
C GLN A 495 0.50 -1.99 28.63
N ALA A 496 0.92 -3.17 29.09
CA ALA A 496 1.13 -3.46 30.51
C ALA A 496 2.17 -2.50 31.14
N LEU A 497 3.28 -2.23 30.44
CA LEU A 497 4.25 -1.24 30.89
C LEU A 497 3.66 0.18 30.89
N GLU A 498 2.94 0.60 29.86
CA GLU A 498 2.30 1.93 29.82
C GLU A 498 1.29 2.13 30.96
N LEU A 499 0.52 1.10 31.32
CA LEU A 499 -0.42 1.16 32.43
C LEU A 499 0.30 1.36 33.77
N LEU A 500 1.36 0.59 34.03
CA LEU A 500 2.20 0.73 35.23
C LEU A 500 2.90 2.10 35.31
N LEU A 501 3.41 2.60 34.18
CA LEU A 501 4.06 3.91 34.11
C LEU A 501 3.07 5.05 34.40
N THR A 502 1.81 4.90 33.97
CA THR A 502 0.74 5.88 34.20
C THR A 502 0.32 5.91 35.67
N HIS A 503 0.11 4.74 36.30
CA HIS A 503 -0.39 4.62 37.69
C HIS A 503 0.72 4.52 38.75
N ALA A 504 1.99 4.70 38.37
CA ALA A 504 3.15 4.54 39.25
C ALA A 504 3.05 5.30 40.58
N ARG A 505 2.49 6.52 40.57
CA ARG A 505 2.32 7.34 41.79
C ARG A 505 1.27 6.81 42.77
N GLU A 506 0.34 6.00 42.30
CA GLU A 506 -0.72 5.41 43.12
C GLU A 506 -0.25 4.06 43.68
N LEU A 507 0.44 3.26 42.84
CA LEU A 507 1.17 2.04 43.23
C LEU A 507 2.21 2.29 44.34
N ASP A 508 3.00 3.36 44.24
CA ASP A 508 4.04 3.68 45.22
C ASP A 508 3.47 4.11 46.61
N ASN A 509 2.14 4.16 46.79
CA ASN A 509 1.44 4.43 48.05
C ASN A 509 0.60 3.25 48.59
N GLY A 510 0.64 2.06 47.97
CA GLY A 510 -0.18 0.90 48.33
C GLY A 510 0.61 -0.31 48.84
N ASP A 511 0.40 -0.72 50.10
CA ASP A 511 1.15 -1.80 50.75
C ASP A 511 1.02 -3.19 50.09
N SER A 512 -0.05 -3.45 49.32
CA SER A 512 -0.43 -4.82 48.92
C SER A 512 0.32 -5.40 47.71
N ALA A 513 0.91 -4.58 46.84
CA ALA A 513 1.41 -5.05 45.54
C ALA A 513 2.83 -5.68 45.58
N THR A 514 3.55 -5.56 46.71
CA THR A 514 4.96 -5.98 46.80
C THR A 514 5.16 -7.44 47.23
N GLU A 515 4.23 -8.04 47.98
CA GLU A 515 4.38 -9.42 48.49
C GLU A 515 4.31 -10.51 47.41
N THR A 516 3.52 -10.28 46.36
CA THR A 516 3.25 -11.27 45.29
C THR A 516 4.48 -11.56 44.43
N LEU A 517 5.34 -10.56 44.19
CA LEU A 517 6.58 -10.70 43.42
C LEU A 517 7.78 -11.15 44.26
N ALA A 518 7.71 -11.02 45.59
CA ALA A 518 8.80 -11.41 46.49
C ALA A 518 9.04 -12.93 46.54
N HIS A 519 8.14 -13.74 45.98
CA HIS A 519 8.15 -15.20 46.04
C HIS A 519 8.71 -15.91 44.79
N SER A 520 9.19 -15.17 43.77
CA SER A 520 9.86 -15.74 42.59
C SER A 520 11.36 -15.38 42.55
N ASP A 521 12.21 -16.38 42.76
CA ASP A 521 13.68 -16.45 42.56
C ASP A 521 14.53 -15.15 42.60
N SER A 522 15.43 -15.09 43.59
CA SER A 522 16.34 -13.96 43.85
C SER A 522 17.02 -13.38 42.59
N PRO A 523 17.00 -12.03 42.41
CA PRO A 523 17.62 -11.34 41.26
C PRO A 523 19.11 -11.65 41.03
N ASP A 524 19.88 -11.96 42.08
CA ASP A 524 21.31 -12.29 41.95
C ASP A 524 21.57 -13.60 41.18
N THR A 525 20.58 -14.50 41.12
CA THR A 525 20.71 -15.81 40.47
C THR A 525 20.85 -15.67 38.95
N TRP A 526 20.20 -14.67 38.36
CA TRP A 526 20.12 -14.47 36.91
C TRP A 526 21.36 -13.80 36.29
N MET A 527 22.18 -13.09 37.09
CA MET A 527 23.31 -12.33 36.57
C MET A 527 24.50 -13.18 36.09
N ARG A 528 24.54 -14.48 36.40
CA ARG A 528 25.70 -15.35 36.13
C ARG A 528 25.68 -16.05 34.76
N THR A 529 24.53 -16.08 34.07
CA THR A 529 24.32 -17.02 32.95
C THR A 529 24.71 -16.47 31.56
N ARG A 530 25.36 -15.30 31.48
CA ARG A 530 25.72 -14.63 30.20
C ARG A 530 27.24 -14.54 29.94
N ALA A 531 28.09 -15.10 30.81
CA ALA A 531 29.55 -15.00 30.73
C ALA A 531 30.23 -15.99 29.75
N MET A 532 29.51 -16.99 29.25
CA MET A 532 30.05 -18.03 28.35
C MET A 532 29.69 -17.73 26.89
N GLY A 533 30.67 -17.25 26.11
CA GLY A 533 30.47 -16.90 24.69
C GLY A 533 30.44 -18.12 23.75
N HIS A 534 29.79 -17.95 22.60
CA HIS A 534 29.82 -18.95 21.52
C HIS A 534 31.26 -19.17 21.01
N PRO A 535 31.75 -20.42 20.93
CA PRO A 535 32.98 -20.72 20.21
C PRO A 535 32.76 -20.60 18.69
N SER A 536 33.70 -19.98 17.98
CA SER A 536 33.73 -19.99 16.52
C SER A 536 34.23 -21.35 15.98
N PRO A 537 33.81 -21.78 14.78
CA PRO A 537 34.09 -23.14 14.29
C PRO A 537 35.40 -23.24 13.50
N GLU A 538 36.26 -24.20 13.82
CA GLU A 538 37.22 -24.75 12.84
C GLU A 538 37.80 -26.11 13.25
N SER A 539 37.88 -27.05 12.29
CA SER A 539 38.58 -28.36 12.32
C SER A 539 38.16 -29.41 13.39
N GLY A 540 37.96 -30.66 12.96
CA GLY A 540 37.63 -31.79 13.87
C GLY A 540 37.00 -32.98 13.15
N GLU A 541 37.82 -33.96 12.80
CA GLU A 541 37.54 -35.15 11.98
C GLU A 541 36.30 -35.99 12.36
N ALA A 542 35.67 -36.62 11.37
CA ALA A 542 34.59 -37.58 11.55
C ALA A 542 35.10 -39.04 11.61
N PRO A 543 34.56 -39.89 12.51
CA PRO A 543 34.59 -41.33 12.35
C PRO A 543 33.26 -41.87 11.80
N ALA A 544 33.31 -42.90 10.95
CA ALA A 544 32.15 -43.49 10.30
C ALA A 544 31.54 -44.66 11.11
N LEU A 545 30.22 -44.88 10.97
CA LEU A 545 29.58 -46.14 11.33
C LEU A 545 28.85 -46.78 10.13
N GLN A 546 29.50 -47.81 9.61
CA GLN A 546 28.88 -48.92 8.88
C GLN A 546 28.05 -49.77 9.87
N SER A 547 27.03 -50.56 9.49
CA SER A 547 26.25 -50.69 8.25
C SER A 547 25.08 -51.68 8.48
N LYS A 548 24.15 -51.80 7.51
CA LYS A 548 23.23 -52.94 7.30
C LYS A 548 22.14 -53.13 8.38
N GLU A 549 21.03 -53.86 8.15
CA GLU A 549 20.59 -54.61 6.96
C GLU A 549 19.06 -54.55 6.74
N LYS A 550 18.64 -54.80 5.49
CA LYS A 550 17.28 -55.14 4.98
C LYS A 550 17.51 -56.24 3.91
N PRO A 551 16.52 -57.06 3.46
CA PRO A 551 15.07 -56.80 3.48
C PRO A 551 14.18 -58.02 3.82
N GLY A 552 12.86 -57.83 3.71
CA GLY A 552 11.87 -58.89 3.45
C GLY A 552 10.72 -58.33 2.60
N ARG A 553 10.29 -59.05 1.57
CA ARG A 553 9.09 -58.74 0.77
C ARG A 553 8.01 -59.79 1.05
N ASP A 554 6.74 -59.39 0.99
CA ASP A 554 5.78 -59.87 -0.02
C ASP A 554 4.35 -59.33 0.27
N GLY A 555 3.45 -59.52 -0.70
CA GLY A 555 2.00 -59.30 -0.64
C GLY A 555 1.36 -60.08 -1.80
N PRO A 556 0.12 -59.81 -2.24
CA PRO A 556 -0.96 -58.98 -1.66
C PRO A 556 -2.24 -59.82 -1.39
N THR A 557 -3.35 -59.24 -0.91
CA THR A 557 -4.74 -59.70 -1.25
C THR A 557 -5.85 -58.73 -0.82
N ALA A 558 -7.10 -59.02 -1.19
CA ALA A 558 -8.20 -58.06 -1.28
C ALA A 558 -9.38 -58.28 -0.31
N ALA A 559 -10.15 -57.19 -0.12
CA ALA A 559 -11.61 -57.12 -0.04
C ALA A 559 -12.44 -57.69 1.16
N ARG A 560 -13.32 -56.80 1.65
CA ARG A 560 -14.72 -57.04 2.12
C ARG A 560 -15.01 -58.00 3.30
N ARG A 561 -15.39 -57.40 4.43
CA ARG A 561 -16.67 -57.62 5.19
C ARG A 561 -16.91 -56.34 6.01
N ARG A 562 -18.08 -55.69 6.10
CA ARG A 562 -19.49 -56.10 6.30
C ARG A 562 -19.76 -56.83 7.63
N ALA A 563 -20.34 -56.09 8.57
CA ALA A 563 -21.35 -56.59 9.51
C ALA A 563 -22.70 -55.92 9.15
N ARG A 564 -23.82 -56.60 9.39
CA ARG A 564 -25.20 -56.13 9.10
C ARG A 564 -26.19 -56.94 9.95
N ALA A 565 -27.14 -56.26 10.58
CA ALA A 565 -28.37 -56.79 11.20
C ALA A 565 -29.54 -55.95 10.62
N THR A 566 -30.60 -56.47 9.99
CA THR A 566 -31.71 -57.34 10.48
C THR A 566 -32.66 -56.61 11.45
N GLU A 567 -34.00 -56.66 11.33
CA GLU A 567 -34.86 -57.22 10.26
C GLU A 567 -36.31 -56.67 10.23
N GLN A 568 -36.89 -56.59 9.01
CA GLN A 568 -38.27 -56.90 8.58
C GLN A 568 -39.55 -56.61 9.43
N SER A 569 -40.43 -55.78 8.85
CA SER A 569 -41.79 -56.11 8.32
C SER A 569 -43.10 -55.65 9.03
N ARG A 570 -44.15 -55.50 8.17
CA ARG A 570 -45.61 -55.26 8.40
C ARG A 570 -45.97 -53.85 8.92
N ALA A 571 -46.88 -53.08 8.28
CA ALA A 571 -48.30 -53.26 7.90
C ALA A 571 -49.25 -53.00 9.10
N GLU A 572 -50.41 -52.33 8.98
CA GLU A 572 -51.24 -52.01 7.79
C GLU A 572 -52.13 -50.74 8.04
N ASP A 573 -53.04 -50.43 7.10
CA ASP A 573 -54.29 -49.63 7.24
C ASP A 573 -54.37 -48.09 7.51
N ASN A 574 -54.66 -47.36 6.40
CA ASN A 574 -55.99 -46.79 6.06
C ASN A 574 -56.44 -45.34 6.45
N GLU A 575 -57.43 -44.88 5.66
CA GLU A 575 -58.35 -43.73 5.73
C GLU A 575 -57.87 -42.28 5.48
N ALA A 576 -58.52 -41.67 4.48
CA ALA A 576 -58.74 -40.23 4.34
C ALA A 576 -60.26 -39.97 4.42
N PRO A 577 -60.71 -38.72 4.70
CA PRO A 577 -61.43 -38.04 3.62
C PRO A 577 -61.26 -36.50 3.58
N ALA A 578 -61.51 -35.92 2.40
CA ALA A 578 -61.88 -34.51 2.23
C ALA A 578 -63.42 -34.37 2.27
N PRO A 579 -64.03 -33.15 2.37
CA PRO A 579 -64.45 -32.51 1.11
C PRO A 579 -64.69 -30.96 1.09
N ARG A 580 -64.60 -30.37 -0.12
CA ARG A 580 -65.48 -29.28 -0.68
C ARG A 580 -65.43 -27.85 -0.08
N SER A 581 -65.76 -26.75 -0.81
CA SER A 581 -65.93 -26.52 -2.26
C SER A 581 -66.18 -25.03 -2.65
N THR A 582 -66.07 -24.74 -3.96
CA THR A 582 -66.64 -23.62 -4.78
C THR A 582 -65.81 -22.33 -4.96
N ALA A 583 -65.78 -21.67 -6.14
CA ALA A 583 -66.05 -22.12 -7.54
C ALA A 583 -65.57 -21.07 -8.59
N SER A 584 -65.27 -21.53 -9.84
CA SER A 584 -65.58 -20.93 -11.18
C SER A 584 -65.39 -19.40 -11.48
N HIS A 585 -64.98 -18.92 -12.67
CA HIS A 585 -64.56 -19.51 -13.96
C HIS A 585 -64.00 -18.42 -14.93
N LEU A 586 -63.47 -18.86 -16.09
CA LEU A 586 -63.40 -18.20 -17.41
C LEU A 586 -62.27 -17.21 -17.79
N SER A 587 -61.89 -17.35 -19.07
CA SER A 587 -61.15 -16.49 -20.02
C SER A 587 -61.95 -16.57 -21.36
N PRO A 588 -61.58 -16.01 -22.55
CA PRO A 588 -60.29 -15.48 -23.02
C PRO A 588 -60.41 -14.21 -23.92
N GLU A 589 -59.47 -14.05 -24.88
CA GLU A 589 -59.48 -13.18 -26.09
C GLU A 589 -59.29 -11.64 -25.95
N SER A 590 -58.88 -10.90 -26.99
CA SER A 590 -57.70 -11.06 -27.88
C SER A 590 -57.40 -9.79 -28.72
N ALA A 591 -56.13 -9.64 -29.15
CA ALA A 591 -55.66 -8.96 -30.39
C ALA A 591 -55.59 -7.41 -30.54
N GLU A 592 -54.79 -7.05 -31.57
CA GLU A 592 -54.71 -5.83 -32.41
C GLU A 592 -54.07 -4.48 -31.96
N THR A 593 -52.96 -4.17 -32.64
CA THR A 593 -52.41 -2.86 -33.05
C THR A 593 -53.11 -2.35 -34.33
N PRO A 594 -53.14 -1.05 -34.72
CA PRO A 594 -51.92 -0.25 -34.97
C PRO A 594 -51.99 1.30 -34.81
N THR A 595 -50.87 1.94 -35.15
CA THR A 595 -50.64 3.39 -35.40
C THR A 595 -50.94 3.71 -36.90
N PRO A 596 -50.62 4.88 -37.53
CA PRO A 596 -49.93 6.12 -37.08
C PRO A 596 -50.57 7.44 -37.64
N GLN A 597 -49.74 8.51 -37.80
CA GLN A 597 -49.91 9.69 -38.69
C GLN A 597 -50.88 10.83 -38.26
N SER A 598 -50.70 12.10 -38.68
CA SER A 598 -49.51 12.89 -39.10
C SER A 598 -49.90 14.37 -39.35
N ALA A 599 -48.90 15.28 -39.45
CA ALA A 599 -49.01 16.65 -39.97
C ALA A 599 -49.85 17.64 -39.10
N GLU A 600 -49.82 18.97 -39.31
CA GLU A 600 -49.10 19.76 -40.34
C GLU A 600 -48.25 20.91 -39.73
N GLU A 601 -48.11 22.08 -40.38
CA GLU A 601 -46.95 23.00 -40.20
C GLU A 601 -47.31 24.51 -40.35
N PHE A 602 -46.28 25.37 -40.38
CA PHE A 602 -46.23 26.83 -40.58
C PHE A 602 -46.67 27.75 -39.40
N ALA A 603 -46.16 28.99 -39.24
CA ALA A 603 -44.84 29.57 -39.57
C ALA A 603 -44.70 31.05 -39.09
N ARG A 604 -43.45 31.56 -39.11
CA ARG A 604 -43.01 32.95 -39.44
C ARG A 604 -43.30 34.16 -38.52
N ASN A 605 -42.18 34.84 -38.23
CA ASN A 605 -41.94 36.30 -38.26
C ASN A 605 -42.67 37.25 -37.29
N GLY A 606 -41.91 38.21 -36.71
CA GLY A 606 -42.52 39.45 -36.19
C GLY A 606 -41.65 40.36 -35.33
N SER A 607 -40.78 41.16 -35.96
CA SER A 607 -40.07 42.31 -35.37
C SER A 607 -40.91 43.19 -34.42
N SER A 608 -40.35 43.63 -33.28
CA SER A 608 -40.08 45.08 -33.05
C SER A 608 -39.47 45.44 -31.69
N ALA A 609 -38.63 46.48 -31.73
CA ALA A 609 -38.25 47.38 -30.62
C ALA A 609 -38.84 48.78 -30.96
N PRO A 610 -38.65 49.91 -30.23
CA PRO A 610 -37.63 50.19 -29.20
C PRO A 610 -38.02 51.19 -28.07
N ARG A 611 -37.00 51.74 -27.38
CA ARG A 611 -36.97 52.95 -26.50
C ARG A 611 -37.44 52.71 -25.04
N LYS A 612 -36.97 53.46 -24.03
CA LYS A 612 -36.50 54.87 -24.03
C LYS A 612 -35.60 55.23 -22.81
N ARG A 613 -34.40 55.80 -23.05
CA ARG A 613 -33.68 56.87 -22.28
C ARG A 613 -33.37 56.71 -20.75
N ALA A 614 -32.31 57.31 -20.16
CA ALA A 614 -31.09 57.96 -20.68
C ALA A 614 -30.10 58.44 -19.57
N ARG A 615 -28.79 58.55 -19.91
CA ARG A 615 -27.79 59.59 -19.48
C ARG A 615 -27.39 59.64 -17.98
N PHE A 616 -26.22 60.18 -17.57
CA PHE A 616 -25.02 60.73 -18.25
C PHE A 616 -23.83 60.73 -17.25
N ALA A 617 -22.58 60.42 -17.66
CA ALA A 617 -21.33 61.03 -17.14
C ALA A 617 -20.07 60.49 -17.87
N GLU A 618 -19.16 61.40 -18.22
CA GLU A 618 -17.78 61.25 -18.76
C GLU A 618 -17.09 62.62 -18.51
N PRO A 619 -15.74 62.83 -18.51
CA PRO A 619 -14.81 62.32 -19.54
C PRO A 619 -13.30 62.09 -19.16
N ARG A 620 -12.52 61.50 -20.10
CA ARG A 620 -11.06 61.76 -20.38
C ARG A 620 -9.99 61.41 -19.30
N SER A 621 -8.71 61.13 -19.61
CA SER A 621 -7.97 61.02 -20.90
C SER A 621 -6.63 60.25 -20.78
N THR A 622 -6.18 59.68 -21.92
CA THR A 622 -4.77 59.48 -22.40
C THR A 622 -3.72 58.71 -21.56
N GLU A 623 -3.12 57.69 -22.22
CA GLU A 623 -1.68 57.31 -22.22
C GLU A 623 -1.06 56.74 -20.91
N SER A 624 -0.07 55.83 -20.91
CA SER A 624 0.66 55.12 -22.01
C SER A 624 1.29 53.79 -21.55
N ASP A 625 1.33 52.81 -22.46
CA ASP A 625 2.37 51.77 -22.66
C ASP A 625 2.75 50.74 -21.56
N GLU A 626 3.64 49.83 -21.98
CA GLU A 626 4.41 48.78 -21.31
C GLU A 626 3.72 47.50 -20.78
N SER A 627 4.39 46.39 -21.09
CA SER A 627 4.10 45.02 -20.64
C SER A 627 4.73 44.69 -19.30
N LEU A 628 4.21 43.70 -18.54
CA LEU A 628 5.08 42.64 -17.97
C LEU A 628 4.34 41.40 -17.40
N ALA A 629 5.06 40.28 -17.54
CA ALA A 629 5.03 38.99 -16.85
C ALA A 629 3.97 38.61 -15.78
N ARG A 630 3.58 37.32 -15.81
CA ARG A 630 3.51 36.48 -14.60
C ARG A 630 4.40 35.22 -14.69
N GLN A 631 5.66 35.43 -14.32
CA GLN A 631 6.66 34.48 -13.82
C GLN A 631 7.19 35.08 -12.49
N SER A 632 7.81 34.40 -11.53
CA SER A 632 8.04 32.97 -11.25
C SER A 632 8.68 32.85 -9.85
N THR A 633 8.23 31.92 -8.99
CA THR A 633 9.01 31.38 -7.82
C THR A 633 8.40 30.02 -7.45
N LYS A 634 9.07 28.85 -7.42
CA LYS A 634 10.50 28.45 -7.35
C LYS A 634 11.10 28.55 -5.94
N ALA A 635 11.46 27.39 -5.38
CA ALA A 635 11.98 27.22 -4.01
C ALA A 635 13.52 27.22 -3.94
N LEU A 636 14.05 27.31 -2.72
CA LEU A 636 15.47 27.09 -2.37
C LEU A 636 15.59 26.61 -0.90
N THR A 637 16.74 26.05 -0.51
CA THR A 637 16.92 25.26 0.72
C THR A 637 18.21 25.60 1.46
N ARG A 638 18.18 25.52 2.81
CA ARG A 638 19.32 25.62 3.76
C ARG A 638 20.00 27.01 3.80
N SER A 639 20.60 27.48 4.90
CA SER A 639 20.81 26.93 6.26
C SER A 639 21.10 28.07 7.25
N GLY A 640 20.86 27.90 8.57
CA GLY A 640 21.46 28.74 9.62
C GLY A 640 20.65 28.90 10.91
N THR A 641 21.14 28.29 12.00
CA THR A 641 20.97 28.73 13.40
C THR A 641 22.09 29.75 13.76
N PRO A 642 22.11 30.45 14.93
CA PRO A 642 21.39 30.20 16.18
C PRO A 642 20.63 31.41 16.77
N ALA A 643 20.04 31.21 17.95
CA ALA A 643 19.32 32.24 18.74
C ALA A 643 20.24 33.01 19.71
N PRO A 644 19.77 34.12 20.30
CA PRO A 644 20.29 34.67 21.54
C PRO A 644 19.28 34.60 22.72
N ARG A 645 19.82 34.48 23.94
CA ARG A 645 19.13 34.80 25.20
C ARG A 645 19.07 36.32 25.40
N MET A 646 18.21 36.82 26.28
CA MET A 646 18.61 37.89 27.23
C MET A 646 17.73 37.89 28.51
N ARG A 647 18.14 38.67 29.52
CA ARG A 647 17.64 38.65 30.91
C ARG A 647 17.58 40.07 31.50
N ALA A 648 16.70 40.23 32.50
CA ALA A 648 16.81 41.12 33.67
C ALA A 648 16.44 42.63 33.58
N HIS A 649 16.04 43.12 34.78
CA HIS A 649 15.88 44.49 35.28
C HIS A 649 14.62 45.33 34.94
N SER A 650 14.08 46.18 35.83
CA SER A 650 13.94 46.18 37.32
C SER A 650 13.23 47.47 37.83
N ALA A 651 12.38 47.36 38.88
CA ALA A 651 12.06 48.41 39.89
C ALA A 651 11.29 49.70 39.41
N GLU A 652 10.65 50.56 40.23
CA GLU A 652 10.27 50.57 41.67
C GLU A 652 9.16 51.62 42.00
N SER A 653 8.86 51.87 43.29
CA SER A 653 7.96 52.91 43.91
C SER A 653 6.43 52.70 43.81
N ASP A 654 5.58 53.01 44.83
CA ASP A 654 5.80 53.62 46.16
C ASP A 654 4.77 53.16 47.24
N GLU A 655 5.01 53.48 48.53
CA GLU A 655 4.25 53.08 49.76
C GLU A 655 3.40 54.28 50.35
N PRO A 656 2.94 54.44 51.65
CA PRO A 656 3.07 53.65 52.90
C PRO A 656 1.80 53.49 53.83
N SER A 657 2.02 52.97 55.06
CA SER A 657 1.24 53.18 56.34
C SER A 657 0.08 52.19 56.70
N ALA A 658 -0.17 51.73 57.95
CA ALA A 658 0.49 51.96 59.26
C ALA A 658 0.10 50.98 60.42
N ARG A 659 0.99 50.83 61.42
CA ARG A 659 0.78 50.51 62.88
C ARG A 659 0.57 49.05 63.39
N GLN A 660 0.81 48.88 64.72
CA GLN A 660 0.97 47.63 65.50
C GLN A 660 -0.02 47.54 66.72
N PRO A 661 0.24 46.87 67.90
CA PRO A 661 -0.42 45.61 68.28
C PRO A 661 -1.05 45.59 69.71
N THR A 662 -1.60 44.44 70.16
CA THR A 662 -1.88 44.13 71.60
C THR A 662 -1.93 42.62 71.89
N GLU A 663 -1.98 42.22 73.17
CA GLU A 663 -1.58 40.91 73.71
C GLU A 663 -2.72 39.92 74.07
N ALA A 664 -2.33 38.71 74.51
CA ALA A 664 -3.18 37.68 75.14
C ALA A 664 -3.40 37.93 76.66
N PRO A 665 -4.15 37.07 77.38
CA PRO A 665 -3.52 35.92 78.09
C PRO A 665 -4.47 34.67 78.08
N THR A 666 -4.47 33.62 78.92
CA THR A 666 -3.85 33.08 80.18
C THR A 666 -4.02 31.51 80.10
N ARG A 667 -3.62 30.53 80.94
CA ARG A 667 -2.86 30.22 82.20
C ARG A 667 -2.78 28.65 82.27
N ARG A 668 -2.02 27.89 83.09
CA ARG A 668 -0.92 28.01 84.08
C ARG A 668 -0.44 26.57 84.43
N GLY A 669 0.85 26.26 84.58
CA GLY A 669 1.28 24.96 85.13
C GLY A 669 2.78 24.63 85.03
N SER A 670 3.46 24.40 86.17
CA SER A 670 4.87 24.00 86.35
C SER A 670 5.08 23.62 87.86
N PRO A 671 6.25 23.13 88.35
CA PRO A 671 7.51 22.75 87.69
C PRO A 671 8.05 21.35 88.10
N GLY A 672 9.27 20.98 87.66
CA GLY A 672 10.03 19.83 88.17
C GLY A 672 11.47 19.82 87.62
N ALA A 673 12.45 19.37 88.41
CA ALA A 673 13.88 19.44 88.06
C ALA A 673 14.56 18.07 88.01
N GLY A 674 15.61 17.93 87.19
CA GLY A 674 16.43 16.71 87.12
C GLY A 674 17.67 16.91 86.25
N MET A 675 18.86 16.92 86.87
CA MET A 675 20.15 17.10 86.19
C MET A 675 20.97 15.80 86.23
N GLN A 676 21.31 15.25 85.07
CA GLN A 676 22.49 14.40 84.90
C GLN A 676 22.82 14.19 83.41
N ALA A 677 24.12 14.19 83.09
CA ALA A 677 24.63 13.90 81.76
C ALA A 677 25.08 12.43 81.67
N ARG A 678 24.84 11.78 80.52
CA ARG A 678 25.52 10.55 80.08
C ARG A 678 25.57 10.51 78.56
N SER A 679 26.77 10.28 78.01
CA SER A 679 26.99 10.07 76.58
C SER A 679 26.72 8.61 76.22
N ALA A 680 25.99 8.36 75.13
CA ALA A 680 25.92 7.03 74.50
C ALA A 680 25.59 7.13 73.00
N GLU A 681 26.54 6.65 72.19
CA GLU A 681 26.41 5.92 70.92
C GLU A 681 25.59 6.50 69.74
N GLN A 682 26.22 6.46 68.58
CA GLN A 682 25.60 6.67 67.27
C GLN A 682 24.71 5.48 66.90
N ARG A 683 23.58 5.75 66.23
CA ARG A 683 22.91 4.77 65.35
C ARG A 683 22.49 5.45 64.05
N SER A 684 23.03 4.98 62.93
CA SER A 684 22.56 5.39 61.60
C SER A 684 21.20 4.72 61.31
N PRO A 685 20.22 5.45 60.75
CA PRO A 685 19.03 4.83 60.21
C PRO A 685 19.36 4.21 58.84
N ALA A 686 19.56 2.89 58.81
CA ALA A 686 19.41 2.11 57.59
C ALA A 686 17.95 1.69 57.50
N SER A 687 17.10 2.51 56.85
CA SER A 687 15.71 2.17 56.57
C SER A 687 15.65 1.07 55.52
N ASN A 688 15.22 -0.12 55.92
CA ASN A 688 15.05 -1.27 55.04
C ASN A 688 13.64 -1.23 54.40
N GLU A 689 13.37 -0.14 53.68
CA GLU A 689 12.14 0.02 52.89
C GLU A 689 12.18 -0.91 51.67
N ALA A 690 11.05 -1.54 51.35
CA ALA A 690 10.95 -2.40 50.18
C ALA A 690 11.10 -1.55 48.89
N PRO A 691 11.83 -2.03 47.86
CA PRO A 691 11.96 -1.30 46.61
C PRO A 691 10.57 -1.16 45.96
N ALA A 692 10.17 0.09 45.69
CA ALA A 692 8.90 0.42 45.05
C ALA A 692 8.65 -0.43 43.79
N LEU A 693 7.42 -0.92 43.61
CA LEU A 693 7.04 -1.89 42.57
C LEU A 693 7.58 -1.51 41.18
N LYS A 694 7.45 -0.23 40.84
CA LYS A 694 7.96 0.39 39.62
C LYS A 694 9.45 0.09 39.35
N THR A 695 10.27 0.12 40.40
CA THR A 695 11.71 -0.17 40.34
C THR A 695 11.97 -1.65 40.09
N VAL A 696 11.20 -2.53 40.72
CA VAL A 696 11.32 -4.00 40.56
C VAL A 696 10.99 -4.40 39.11
N VAL A 697 9.87 -3.89 38.56
CA VAL A 697 9.49 -4.13 37.16
C VAL A 697 10.52 -3.52 36.20
N ALA A 698 10.97 -2.29 36.42
CA ALA A 698 11.98 -1.66 35.57
C ALA A 698 13.29 -2.47 35.53
N LEU A 699 13.78 -2.95 36.67
CA LEU A 699 14.97 -3.81 36.73
C LEU A 699 14.77 -5.13 35.99
N ALA A 700 13.61 -5.77 36.12
CA ALA A 700 13.30 -7.01 35.38
C ALA A 700 13.16 -6.78 33.86
N CYS A 701 12.61 -5.64 33.44
CA CYS A 701 12.48 -5.25 32.03
C CYS A 701 13.82 -4.92 31.34
N CYS A 702 14.92 -4.73 32.08
CA CYS A 702 16.23 -4.37 31.52
C CYS A 702 16.80 -5.43 30.56
N ASP A 703 16.48 -6.71 30.74
CA ASP A 703 16.94 -7.81 29.86
C ASP A 703 15.86 -8.25 28.83
N SER A 704 14.78 -7.47 28.68
CA SER A 704 13.72 -7.72 27.69
C SER A 704 14.27 -7.77 26.25
N PRO A 705 13.81 -8.70 25.37
CA PRO A 705 14.18 -8.68 23.96
C PRO A 705 13.70 -7.40 23.24
N ASP A 706 12.64 -6.77 23.73
CA ASP A 706 12.05 -5.57 23.11
C ASP A 706 12.82 -4.29 23.52
N PRO A 707 13.47 -3.58 22.57
CA PRO A 707 14.23 -2.38 22.88
C PRO A 707 13.36 -1.23 23.37
N TRP A 708 12.08 -1.17 22.99
CA TRP A 708 11.16 -0.16 23.51
C TRP A 708 10.92 -0.37 25.01
N VAL A 709 10.75 -1.63 25.44
CA VAL A 709 10.61 -2.01 26.85
C VAL A 709 11.90 -1.71 27.63
N ARG A 710 13.07 -2.04 27.07
CA ARG A 710 14.37 -1.71 27.70
C ARG A 710 14.58 -0.20 27.85
N ALA A 711 14.18 0.61 26.85
CA ALA A 711 14.28 2.07 26.90
C ALA A 711 13.34 2.66 27.96
N ARG A 712 12.06 2.26 27.97
CA ARG A 712 11.06 2.71 28.95
C ARG A 712 11.43 2.31 30.38
N ALA A 713 12.05 1.14 30.56
CA ALA A 713 12.61 0.71 31.84
C ALA A 713 13.77 1.61 32.28
N ALA A 714 14.71 1.92 31.40
CA ALA A 714 15.85 2.80 31.70
C ALA A 714 15.41 4.18 32.21
N GLU A 715 14.36 4.76 31.62
CA GLU A 715 13.77 6.04 32.03
C GLU A 715 13.21 6.05 33.47
N GLN A 716 12.95 4.87 34.07
CA GLN A 716 12.44 4.79 35.45
C GLN A 716 13.51 4.52 36.50
N LEU A 717 14.73 4.15 36.07
CA LEU A 717 15.82 3.85 36.99
C LEU A 717 16.54 5.13 37.41
N SER A 718 16.71 5.30 38.72
CA SER A 718 17.60 6.32 39.28
C SER A 718 18.93 5.66 39.64
N PRO A 719 20.08 6.17 39.16
CA PRO A 719 21.35 5.67 39.65
C PRO A 719 21.48 5.91 41.15
N GLU A 720 21.03 7.07 41.66
CA GLU A 720 21.23 7.48 43.07
C GLU A 720 20.50 6.56 44.07
N SER A 721 19.39 5.97 43.64
CA SER A 721 18.56 5.07 44.47
C SER A 721 19.12 3.66 44.65
N GLY A 722 20.31 3.33 44.12
CA GLY A 722 21.02 2.10 44.48
C GLY A 722 22.07 1.61 43.49
N ASP A 723 22.89 0.65 43.94
CA ASP A 723 23.95 0.06 43.11
C ASP A 723 23.40 -0.85 42.00
N THR A 724 22.30 -1.57 42.25
CA THR A 724 21.64 -2.40 41.23
C THR A 724 21.11 -1.58 40.07
N GLN A 725 20.50 -0.42 40.35
CA GLN A 725 19.99 0.51 39.33
C GLN A 725 21.13 1.15 38.52
N LEU A 726 22.20 1.60 39.18
CA LEU A 726 23.41 2.07 38.50
C LEU A 726 24.01 0.98 37.57
N ARG A 727 24.10 -0.27 38.03
CA ARG A 727 24.62 -1.40 37.23
C ARG A 727 23.76 -1.70 36.02
N ALA A 728 22.43 -1.62 36.15
CA ALA A 728 21.49 -1.78 35.04
C ALA A 728 21.63 -0.65 34.01
N LEU A 729 21.60 0.63 34.44
CA LEU A 729 21.79 1.78 33.55
C LEU A 729 23.14 1.74 32.80
N LEU A 730 24.22 1.36 33.49
CA LEU A 730 25.53 1.19 32.85
C LEU A 730 25.52 0.10 31.76
N ARG A 731 24.85 -1.04 31.97
CA ARG A 731 24.65 -2.07 30.94
C ARG A 731 23.86 -1.52 29.75
N LEU A 732 22.72 -0.86 30.01
CA LEU A 732 21.84 -0.30 28.97
C LEU A 732 22.47 0.84 28.17
N SER A 733 23.40 1.60 28.77
CA SER A 733 24.20 2.60 28.03
C SER A 733 25.10 2.00 26.93
N ARG A 734 25.28 0.67 26.92
CA ARG A 734 26.01 -0.10 25.90
C ARG A 734 25.12 -1.05 25.06
N ASP A 735 23.80 -0.88 25.11
CA ASP A 735 22.84 -1.66 24.29
C ASP A 735 23.12 -1.53 22.78
N THR A 736 22.62 -2.47 21.96
CA THR A 736 22.74 -2.38 20.48
C THR A 736 21.85 -1.28 19.90
N GLU A 737 20.71 -0.98 20.53
CA GLU A 737 19.74 -0.03 20.02
C GLU A 737 19.96 1.39 20.53
N LEU A 738 19.84 2.35 19.61
CA LEU A 738 20.08 3.76 19.93
C LEU A 738 19.09 4.30 20.96
N MET A 739 17.81 3.92 20.86
CA MET A 739 16.78 4.35 21.81
C MET A 739 17.12 3.95 23.26
N VAL A 740 17.63 2.72 23.47
CA VAL A 740 17.97 2.20 24.81
C VAL A 740 19.19 2.93 25.38
N ARG A 741 20.24 3.12 24.57
CA ARG A 741 21.43 3.88 24.99
C ARG A 741 21.08 5.33 25.36
N THR A 742 20.22 5.99 24.58
CA THR A 742 19.79 7.37 24.84
C THR A 742 18.92 7.47 26.09
N ALA A 743 17.97 6.54 26.27
CA ALA A 743 17.14 6.47 27.47
C ALA A 743 17.98 6.24 28.74
N ALA A 744 18.98 5.36 28.70
CA ALA A 744 19.89 5.10 29.81
C ALA A 744 20.91 6.23 30.07
N ALA A 745 21.24 7.04 29.06
CA ALA A 745 22.14 8.18 29.22
C ALA A 745 21.51 9.30 30.06
N SER A 746 20.22 9.61 29.85
CA SER A 746 19.50 10.69 30.54
C SER A 746 19.62 10.66 32.08
N PRO A 747 19.26 9.57 32.79
CA PRO A 747 19.38 9.51 34.25
C PRO A 747 20.83 9.42 34.75
N LEU A 748 21.79 9.01 33.91
CA LEU A 748 23.22 9.03 34.24
C LEU A 748 23.79 10.45 34.12
N GLU A 749 23.43 11.22 33.09
CA GLU A 749 23.88 12.60 32.90
C GLU A 749 23.32 13.57 33.96
N SER A 750 22.10 13.33 34.45
CA SER A 750 21.48 14.15 35.50
C SER A 750 21.91 13.82 36.93
N CYS A 751 22.74 12.79 37.13
CA CYS A 751 23.20 12.35 38.45
C CYS A 751 24.44 13.12 38.91
N GLU A 752 24.29 14.04 39.86
CA GLU A 752 25.40 14.84 40.40
C GLU A 752 26.45 13.96 41.11
N THR A 753 26.01 12.89 41.77
CA THR A 753 26.88 11.99 42.55
C THR A 753 27.58 10.90 41.72
N LEU A 754 27.35 10.85 40.40
CA LEU A 754 27.74 9.72 39.54
C LEU A 754 29.22 9.36 39.67
N ASP A 755 30.12 10.34 39.56
CA ASP A 755 31.56 10.10 39.46
C ASP A 755 32.16 9.47 40.74
N ALA A 756 31.68 9.89 41.91
CA ALA A 756 32.06 9.30 43.20
C ALA A 756 31.54 7.86 43.36
N ARG A 757 30.40 7.55 42.74
CA ARG A 757 29.81 6.19 42.75
C ARG A 757 30.45 5.27 41.72
N LEU A 758 30.85 5.79 40.56
CA LEU A 758 31.71 5.09 39.60
C LEU A 758 33.08 4.78 40.22
N ASP A 759 33.72 5.75 40.90
CA ASP A 759 34.96 5.50 41.66
C ASP A 759 34.78 4.48 42.80
N THR A 760 33.55 4.26 43.28
CA THR A 760 33.25 3.23 44.30
C THR A 760 33.04 1.85 43.68
N LEU A 761 32.37 1.77 42.53
CA LEU A 761 32.22 0.54 41.74
C LEU A 761 33.58 0.07 41.20
N LEU A 762 34.39 0.98 40.66
CA LEU A 762 35.69 0.68 40.06
C LEU A 762 36.76 0.26 41.08
N ARG A 763 36.62 0.64 42.36
CA ARG A 763 37.48 0.15 43.45
C ARG A 763 37.21 -1.32 43.85
N GLN A 764 36.10 -1.92 43.42
CA GLN A 764 35.86 -3.36 43.62
C GLN A 764 36.78 -4.15 42.68
N PRO A 765 37.34 -5.31 43.10
CA PRO A 765 38.25 -6.09 42.25
C PRO A 765 37.55 -6.62 41.00
N ALA A 766 38.25 -6.63 39.86
CA ALA A 766 37.70 -7.08 38.60
C ALA A 766 37.57 -8.62 38.54
N THR A 767 36.36 -9.12 38.28
CA THR A 767 36.11 -10.51 37.87
C THR A 767 35.67 -10.56 36.40
N ASP A 768 35.80 -11.70 35.71
CA ASP A 768 35.39 -11.81 34.30
C ASP A 768 33.91 -11.43 34.07
N ASP A 769 33.01 -11.82 34.99
CA ASP A 769 31.58 -11.45 34.98
C ASP A 769 31.32 -9.93 35.04
N THR A 770 32.32 -9.13 35.44
CA THR A 770 32.21 -7.66 35.56
C THR A 770 32.82 -6.89 34.40
N VAL A 771 33.52 -7.53 33.46
CA VAL A 771 34.30 -6.84 32.41
C VAL A 771 33.47 -5.82 31.62
N ASP A 772 32.29 -6.19 31.13
CA ASP A 772 31.45 -5.28 30.35
C ASP A 772 30.83 -4.14 31.19
N LEU A 773 30.59 -4.38 32.49
CA LEU A 773 30.15 -3.36 33.44
C LEU A 773 31.28 -2.37 33.75
N ARG A 774 32.53 -2.84 33.88
CA ARG A 774 33.71 -1.97 34.07
C ARG A 774 34.00 -1.13 32.83
N ILE A 775 33.86 -1.70 31.63
CA ILE A 775 33.95 -0.95 30.36
C ILE A 775 32.90 0.17 30.30
N ALA A 776 31.65 -0.09 30.71
CA ALA A 776 30.63 0.95 30.82
C ALA A 776 31.01 2.01 31.86
N ALA A 777 31.38 1.58 33.09
CA ALA A 777 31.73 2.48 34.18
C ALA A 777 32.91 3.41 33.82
N TRP A 778 33.96 2.90 33.17
CA TRP A 778 35.08 3.72 32.68
C TRP A 778 34.67 4.68 31.56
N THR A 779 33.81 4.25 30.63
CA THR A 779 33.28 5.14 29.57
C THR A 779 32.56 6.34 30.18
N TRP A 780 31.73 6.11 31.20
CA TRP A 780 31.06 7.20 31.93
C TRP A 780 32.02 8.01 32.79
N ARG A 781 32.92 7.38 33.55
CA ARG A 781 33.83 8.07 34.48
C ARG A 781 34.80 9.01 33.76
N LEU A 782 35.18 8.68 32.52
CA LEU A 782 36.10 9.48 31.72
C LEU A 782 35.41 10.45 30.73
N ARG A 783 34.06 10.50 30.72
CA ARG A 783 33.25 11.24 29.72
C ARG A 783 33.56 12.74 29.61
N ARG A 784 34.07 13.38 30.68
CA ARG A 784 34.39 14.82 30.70
C ARG A 784 35.76 15.16 30.10
N ALA A 785 36.66 14.18 30.00
CA ALA A 785 38.05 14.35 29.53
C ALA A 785 38.84 15.47 30.25
N ASP A 786 38.56 15.69 31.54
CA ASP A 786 39.17 16.70 32.41
C ASP A 786 40.36 16.15 33.23
N ASP A 787 41.02 17.02 33.99
CA ASP A 787 42.23 16.68 34.76
C ASP A 787 42.02 15.59 35.81
N ASP A 788 40.83 15.51 36.42
CA ASP A 788 40.44 14.48 37.39
C ASP A 788 40.21 13.13 36.70
N ALA A 789 39.46 13.12 35.59
CA ALA A 789 39.33 11.93 34.75
C ALA A 789 40.69 11.45 34.23
N PHE A 790 41.60 12.37 33.86
CA PHE A 790 42.95 12.05 33.40
C PHE A 790 43.80 11.43 34.53
N ALA A 791 43.71 11.98 35.75
CA ALA A 791 44.36 11.42 36.92
C ALA A 791 43.91 9.98 37.20
N ARG A 792 42.61 9.68 37.07
CA ARG A 792 42.05 8.32 37.19
C ARG A 792 42.48 7.36 36.08
N LEU A 793 42.46 7.81 34.82
CA LEU A 793 42.95 7.03 33.68
C LEU A 793 44.41 6.62 33.87
N ARG A 794 45.23 7.57 34.34
CA ARG A 794 46.65 7.35 34.64
C ARG A 794 46.86 6.41 35.83
N GLU A 795 46.13 6.59 36.93
CA GLU A 795 46.15 5.69 38.09
C GLU A 795 45.89 4.24 37.66
N SER A 796 44.82 4.03 36.87
CA SER A 796 44.41 2.70 36.39
C SER A 796 45.38 2.06 35.37
N LEU A 797 46.10 2.85 34.57
CA LEU A 797 47.06 2.34 33.57
C LEU A 797 48.52 2.29 34.08
N GLY A 798 48.82 2.96 35.21
CA GLY A 798 50.14 2.98 35.84
C GLY A 798 50.35 1.87 36.88
N GLY A 799 49.30 1.40 37.56
CA GLY A 799 49.36 0.30 38.53
C GLY A 799 48.29 -0.76 38.26
N THR A 800 48.64 -1.82 37.53
CA THR A 800 47.64 -2.74 36.95
C THR A 800 46.98 -3.66 37.99
N THR A 801 45.80 -3.27 38.47
CA THR A 801 44.81 -4.13 39.14
C THR A 801 43.59 -4.45 38.26
N GLU A 802 43.57 -3.92 37.03
CA GLU A 802 42.47 -4.08 36.07
C GLU A 802 42.55 -5.34 35.20
N SER A 803 41.40 -5.78 34.70
CA SER A 803 41.32 -6.93 33.80
C SER A 803 42.02 -6.65 32.45
N PRO A 804 42.80 -7.59 31.89
CA PRO A 804 43.38 -7.48 30.55
C PRO A 804 42.37 -7.24 29.42
N ARG A 805 41.08 -7.47 29.66
CA ARG A 805 39.98 -7.21 28.71
C ARG A 805 39.46 -5.76 28.79
N VAL A 806 39.72 -5.05 29.89
CA VAL A 806 39.33 -3.64 30.11
C VAL A 806 40.44 -2.68 29.68
N VAL A 807 41.72 -3.04 29.87
CA VAL A 807 42.89 -2.22 29.50
C VAL A 807 42.89 -1.73 28.03
N PRO A 808 42.50 -2.52 27.01
CA PRO A 808 42.38 -2.03 25.63
C PRO A 808 41.35 -0.91 25.47
N HIS A 809 40.25 -0.94 26.23
CA HIS A 809 39.21 0.09 26.22
C HIS A 809 39.70 1.38 26.89
N LEU A 810 40.40 1.28 28.03
CA LEU A 810 41.05 2.43 28.67
C LEU A 810 42.04 3.13 27.73
N ARG A 811 42.85 2.35 26.99
CA ARG A 811 43.74 2.90 25.96
C ARG A 811 42.96 3.57 24.82
N ALA A 812 41.82 3.02 24.39
CA ALA A 812 40.94 3.67 23.42
C ALA A 812 40.35 5.00 23.93
N LEU A 813 39.93 5.06 25.21
CA LEU A 813 39.45 6.29 25.86
C LEU A 813 40.57 7.34 26.02
N ALA A 814 41.85 6.95 26.08
CA ALA A 814 42.98 7.89 26.06
C ALA A 814 43.10 8.73 24.76
N LEU A 815 42.24 8.48 23.75
CA LEU A 815 42.08 9.31 22.55
C LEU A 815 41.08 10.47 22.72
N THR A 816 40.22 10.47 23.75
CA THR A 816 39.29 11.59 24.01
C THR A 816 39.92 12.72 24.83
N PHE A 817 41.08 12.48 25.44
CA PHE A 817 41.82 13.46 26.24
C PHE A 817 42.71 14.36 25.37
N PRO A 818 42.79 15.66 25.68
CA PRO A 818 43.56 16.62 24.89
C PRO A 818 45.08 16.42 25.06
N GLU A 819 45.80 16.60 23.94
CA GLU A 819 47.26 16.40 23.82
C GLU A 819 48.12 16.95 24.97
N PRO A 820 47.89 18.17 25.53
CA PRO A 820 48.76 18.74 26.56
C PRO A 820 48.86 17.92 27.84
N LEU A 821 47.81 17.19 28.24
CA LEU A 821 47.83 16.39 29.48
C LEU A 821 48.84 15.23 29.41
N PHE A 822 49.19 14.79 28.19
CA PHE A 822 50.18 13.73 27.97
C PHE A 822 51.63 14.24 27.92
N ALA A 823 51.87 15.56 27.98
CA ALA A 823 53.21 16.13 27.89
C ALA A 823 54.11 15.71 29.07
N ASP A 824 53.54 15.68 30.28
CA ASP A 824 54.24 15.31 31.51
C ASP A 824 54.19 13.80 31.82
N GLU A 825 53.46 13.01 31.03
CA GLU A 825 53.22 11.57 31.23
C GLU A 825 53.66 10.71 30.02
N PRO A 826 54.97 10.68 29.69
CA PRO A 826 55.49 10.13 28.43
C PRO A 826 55.43 8.60 28.32
N GLU A 827 55.17 7.87 29.41
CA GLU A 827 54.85 6.42 29.36
C GLU A 827 53.37 6.20 29.01
N LEU A 828 52.46 7.02 29.53
CA LEU A 828 51.03 6.97 29.20
C LEU A 828 50.80 7.41 27.74
N ALA A 829 51.52 8.44 27.29
CA ALA A 829 51.53 8.88 25.89
C ALA A 829 51.89 7.74 24.92
N ARG A 830 52.86 6.89 25.29
CA ARG A 830 53.27 5.69 24.52
C ARG A 830 52.24 4.56 24.53
N GLN A 831 51.25 4.58 25.43
CA GLN A 831 50.15 3.62 25.47
C GLN A 831 48.89 4.06 24.72
N ARG A 832 48.80 5.33 24.27
CA ARG A 832 47.71 5.77 23.38
C ARG A 832 47.78 4.95 22.08
N PRO A 833 46.66 4.38 21.58
CA PRO A 833 46.64 3.76 20.27
C PRO A 833 47.07 4.79 19.23
N THR A 834 48.14 4.52 18.48
CA THR A 834 48.48 5.39 17.37
C THR A 834 47.29 5.41 16.42
N SER A 835 46.75 6.60 16.14
CA SER A 835 45.67 6.75 15.19
C SER A 835 46.18 6.28 13.84
N SER A 836 45.87 5.03 13.47
CA SER A 836 46.21 4.50 12.16
C SER A 836 45.31 5.17 11.13
N SER A 837 45.69 6.40 10.78
CA SER A 837 45.50 6.96 9.47
C SER A 837 46.27 6.09 8.47
N ARG A 838 45.75 4.87 8.24
CA ARG A 838 45.73 4.32 6.88
C ARG A 838 45.32 5.49 6.00
N PRO A 839 46.15 5.94 5.05
CA PRO A 839 45.67 6.85 4.05
C PRO A 839 44.36 6.28 3.53
N ARG A 840 43.33 7.12 3.40
CA ARG A 840 42.23 6.75 2.51
C ARG A 840 42.86 6.65 1.13
N GLU A 841 43.26 5.43 0.76
CA GLU A 841 43.56 5.10 -0.62
C GLU A 841 42.37 5.65 -1.40
N ARG A 842 42.63 6.60 -2.31
CA ARG A 842 41.67 6.88 -3.37
C ARG A 842 41.42 5.52 -4.00
N PRO A 843 40.18 4.98 -3.97
CA PRO A 843 39.93 3.65 -4.48
C PRO A 843 40.50 3.59 -5.88
N ALA A 844 41.43 2.66 -6.11
CA ALA A 844 42.30 2.66 -7.27
C ALA A 844 41.45 2.92 -8.52
N PRO A 845 41.81 3.91 -9.37
CA PRO A 845 40.93 4.38 -10.45
C PRO A 845 40.49 3.15 -11.25
N ARG A 846 39.19 2.84 -11.18
CA ARG A 846 38.65 1.56 -11.66
C ARG A 846 39.22 1.31 -13.05
N PRO A 847 39.79 0.12 -13.32
CA PRO A 847 40.49 -0.14 -14.58
C PRO A 847 39.56 0.26 -15.71
N PHE A 848 40.05 1.13 -16.60
CA PHE A 848 39.24 1.80 -17.61
C PHE A 848 38.47 0.76 -18.43
N VAL A 849 37.18 0.60 -18.10
CA VAL A 849 36.28 -0.25 -18.86
C VAL A 849 36.20 0.39 -20.25
N PRO A 850 36.56 -0.34 -21.32
CA PRO A 850 36.46 0.21 -22.66
C PRO A 850 35.04 0.74 -22.87
N ARG A 851 34.92 1.98 -23.36
CA ARG A 851 33.61 2.58 -23.68
C ARG A 851 32.79 1.55 -24.44
N ALA A 852 31.56 1.28 -23.95
CA ALA A 852 30.64 0.37 -24.60
C ALA A 852 30.59 0.70 -26.10
N SER A 853 30.60 -0.34 -26.96
CA SER A 853 30.74 -0.16 -28.40
C SER A 853 29.56 0.67 -28.95
N ALA A 854 29.82 1.96 -29.17
CA ALA A 854 28.79 2.93 -29.51
C ALA A 854 28.27 2.65 -30.92
N ARG A 855 27.02 2.20 -31.02
CA ARG A 855 26.39 1.73 -32.26
C ARG A 855 25.79 2.94 -32.99
N PRO A 856 26.00 3.10 -34.30
CA PRO A 856 25.39 4.19 -35.05
C PRO A 856 23.86 4.05 -35.05
N LEU A 857 23.16 5.15 -34.77
CA LEU A 857 21.70 5.22 -34.87
C LEU A 857 21.30 5.52 -36.32
N GLY A 858 21.53 4.54 -37.20
CA GLY A 858 21.36 4.69 -38.64
C GLY A 858 22.26 5.79 -39.22
N ARG A 859 21.71 6.59 -40.13
CA ARG A 859 22.37 7.74 -40.79
C ARG A 859 22.19 9.08 -40.05
N THR A 860 21.69 9.08 -38.81
CA THR A 860 21.41 10.32 -38.05
C THR A 860 22.65 11.12 -37.63
N GLY A 861 23.85 10.54 -37.70
CA GLY A 861 25.07 11.12 -37.10
C GLY A 861 25.12 11.01 -35.57
N LEU A 862 24.17 10.29 -34.96
CA LEU A 862 24.20 9.89 -33.55
C LEU A 862 24.79 8.49 -33.42
N SER A 863 25.54 8.26 -32.35
CA SER A 863 25.87 6.92 -31.84
C SER A 863 25.24 6.76 -30.47
N VAL A 864 24.90 5.52 -30.11
CA VAL A 864 24.24 5.17 -28.84
C VAL A 864 24.88 3.94 -28.19
N SER A 865 24.83 3.87 -26.88
CA SER A 865 25.13 2.66 -26.12
C SER A 865 24.18 1.51 -26.52
N PRO A 866 24.62 0.23 -26.50
CA PRO A 866 23.78 -0.91 -26.89
C PRO A 866 22.45 -1.01 -26.14
N LEU A 867 22.37 -0.46 -24.92
CA LEU A 867 21.13 -0.27 -24.19
C LEU A 867 20.73 1.20 -24.12
N VAL A 868 19.42 1.45 -24.19
CA VAL A 868 18.79 2.74 -23.85
C VAL A 868 18.11 2.59 -22.49
N LEU A 869 18.51 3.37 -21.48
CA LEU A 869 17.95 3.26 -20.14
C LEU A 869 16.67 4.11 -19.98
N SER A 870 15.56 3.46 -19.62
CA SER A 870 14.30 4.13 -19.29
C SER A 870 14.29 4.71 -17.87
N GLY A 871 13.70 5.89 -17.71
CA GLY A 871 13.46 6.52 -16.41
C GLY A 871 12.22 6.04 -15.65
N ALA A 872 11.54 4.97 -16.11
CA ALA A 872 10.21 4.59 -15.65
C ALA A 872 10.10 4.16 -14.17
N HIS A 873 11.01 3.30 -13.69
CA HIS A 873 10.89 2.67 -12.36
C HIS A 873 11.95 3.17 -11.35
N LEU A 874 13.07 3.72 -11.82
CA LEU A 874 14.17 4.15 -10.96
C LEU A 874 13.85 5.52 -10.33
N THR A 875 13.41 5.50 -9.07
CA THR A 875 12.92 6.68 -8.32
C THR A 875 14.01 7.60 -7.77
N THR A 876 15.27 7.15 -7.73
CA THR A 876 16.43 7.94 -7.28
C THR A 876 17.42 8.20 -8.43
N ARG A 877 18.30 9.19 -8.28
CA ARG A 877 19.20 9.65 -9.36
C ARG A 877 20.49 8.82 -9.45
N GLU A 878 20.89 8.18 -8.35
CA GLU A 878 22.13 7.44 -8.17
C GLU A 878 22.30 6.30 -9.19
N PRO A 879 21.28 5.46 -9.47
CA PRO A 879 21.36 4.42 -10.51
C PRO A 879 21.71 4.96 -11.91
N PHE A 880 21.28 6.17 -12.28
CA PHE A 880 21.60 6.75 -13.59
C PHE A 880 23.07 7.19 -13.70
N PHE A 881 23.69 7.60 -12.58
CA PHE A 881 25.14 7.82 -12.53
C PHE A 881 25.89 6.49 -12.66
N GLU A 882 25.47 5.44 -11.96
CA GLU A 882 26.09 4.10 -12.08
C GLU A 882 25.99 3.53 -13.49
N ALA A 883 24.83 3.68 -14.15
CA ALA A 883 24.62 3.29 -15.53
C ALA A 883 25.54 4.05 -16.51
N ARG A 884 25.64 5.38 -16.35
CA ARG A 884 26.53 6.22 -17.16
C ARG A 884 27.99 5.84 -16.98
N ASP A 885 28.42 5.64 -15.74
CA ASP A 885 29.82 5.32 -15.41
C ASP A 885 30.21 3.89 -15.84
N ALA A 886 29.22 3.03 -16.12
CA ALA A 886 29.39 1.74 -16.79
C ALA A 886 29.33 1.80 -18.33
N GLY A 887 28.99 2.95 -18.92
CA GLY A 887 28.99 3.16 -20.38
C GLY A 887 27.61 3.31 -21.06
N ILE A 888 26.54 3.61 -20.33
CA ILE A 888 25.27 4.07 -20.92
C ILE A 888 25.35 5.55 -21.30
N ASP A 889 25.07 5.89 -22.56
CA ASP A 889 24.89 7.28 -23.02
C ASP A 889 23.43 7.59 -23.41
N ALA A 890 22.62 6.59 -23.74
CA ALA A 890 21.27 6.77 -24.26
C ALA A 890 20.19 6.60 -23.18
N PHE A 891 19.31 7.60 -23.06
CA PHE A 891 18.26 7.64 -22.03
C PHE A 891 16.88 7.89 -22.64
N PHE A 892 15.90 7.05 -22.30
CA PHE A 892 14.50 7.21 -22.69
C PHE A 892 13.76 8.01 -21.62
N TRP A 893 13.29 9.20 -21.98
CA TRP A 893 12.78 10.22 -21.07
C TRP A 893 11.31 10.58 -21.35
N GLU A 894 10.53 10.65 -20.27
CA GLU A 894 9.19 11.22 -20.26
C GLU A 894 9.09 12.36 -19.23
N PRO A 895 8.16 13.33 -19.40
CA PRO A 895 8.00 14.48 -18.51
C PRO A 895 7.75 14.18 -17.02
N ARG A 896 7.37 12.94 -16.69
CA ARG A 896 7.10 12.43 -15.33
C ARG A 896 8.29 11.75 -14.65
N TYR A 897 9.37 11.41 -15.37
CA TYR A 897 10.52 10.69 -14.82
C TYR A 897 11.42 11.64 -14.01
N ALA A 898 11.01 11.95 -12.78
CA ALA A 898 11.60 12.99 -11.94
C ALA A 898 13.11 12.77 -11.68
N ALA A 899 13.51 11.55 -11.34
CA ALA A 899 14.91 11.19 -11.07
C ALA A 899 15.81 11.34 -12.30
N LEU A 900 15.41 10.75 -13.44
CA LEU A 900 16.12 10.93 -14.72
C LEU A 900 16.18 12.40 -15.13
N THR A 901 15.10 13.18 -14.91
CA THR A 901 15.09 14.63 -15.16
C THR A 901 16.09 15.38 -14.28
N GLN A 902 16.31 14.96 -13.04
CA GLN A 902 17.33 15.54 -12.16
C GLN A 902 18.75 15.15 -12.60
N PHE A 903 18.97 13.89 -12.99
CA PHE A 903 20.24 13.40 -13.53
C PHE A 903 20.65 14.14 -14.82
N LEU A 904 19.75 14.26 -15.80
CA LEU A 904 20.01 14.94 -17.08
C LEU A 904 20.25 16.46 -16.91
N ARG A 905 19.72 17.06 -15.83
CA ARG A 905 20.01 18.45 -15.41
C ARG A 905 21.33 18.58 -14.62
N GLY A 906 22.00 17.48 -14.28
CA GLY A 906 23.08 17.41 -13.28
C GLY A 906 24.38 18.14 -13.64
N GLY A 907 24.53 18.63 -14.87
CA GLY A 907 25.65 19.45 -15.30
C GLY A 907 25.81 19.47 -16.82
N ARG A 908 26.55 20.48 -17.32
CA ARG A 908 26.81 20.66 -18.77
C ARG A 908 27.40 19.39 -19.41
N ASN A 909 28.43 18.82 -18.78
CA ASN A 909 29.10 17.60 -19.23
C ASN A 909 28.13 16.40 -19.33
N THR A 910 27.24 16.22 -18.35
CA THR A 910 26.22 15.15 -18.40
C THR A 910 25.28 15.33 -19.58
N ARG A 911 24.83 16.56 -19.88
CA ARG A 911 23.96 16.83 -21.04
C ARG A 911 24.69 16.58 -22.37
N GLU A 912 25.92 17.06 -22.51
CA GLU A 912 26.72 16.92 -23.73
C GLU A 912 27.17 15.47 -24.01
N GLN A 913 27.23 14.62 -22.97
CA GLN A 913 27.53 13.19 -23.07
C GLN A 913 26.30 12.26 -23.14
N SER A 914 25.06 12.80 -23.11
CA SER A 914 23.83 11.98 -23.12
C SER A 914 23.05 12.12 -24.42
N VAL A 915 22.61 11.00 -25.00
CA VAL A 915 21.61 10.97 -26.07
C VAL A 915 20.22 10.88 -25.43
N ILE A 916 19.47 11.98 -25.45
CA ILE A 916 18.11 12.03 -24.90
C ILE A 916 17.11 11.61 -25.99
N ILE A 917 16.43 10.49 -25.76
CA ILE A 917 15.27 10.04 -26.53
C ILE A 917 14.01 10.45 -25.77
N ALA A 918 13.31 11.43 -26.30
CA ALA A 918 12.03 11.93 -25.79
C ALA A 918 10.91 11.67 -26.82
N GLY A 919 9.69 12.10 -26.53
CA GLY A 919 8.58 11.98 -27.48
C GLY A 919 7.26 12.58 -27.02
N THR A 920 6.22 12.37 -27.82
CA THR A 920 4.88 12.95 -27.63
C THR A 920 3.76 11.94 -27.88
N TYR A 921 2.72 12.04 -27.06
CA TYR A 921 1.44 11.38 -27.25
C TYR A 921 0.39 12.27 -27.97
N HIS A 922 0.76 13.47 -28.44
CA HIS A 922 -0.12 14.41 -29.15
C HIS A 922 0.18 14.46 -30.67
N SER A 923 -0.82 14.87 -31.46
CA SER A 923 -0.77 14.95 -32.93
C SER A 923 -1.09 16.36 -33.44
N GLY A 924 -0.65 16.71 -34.65
CA GLY A 924 -0.77 18.04 -35.24
C GLY A 924 0.40 18.96 -34.89
N ALA A 925 0.76 19.86 -35.81
CA ALA A 925 1.98 20.65 -35.78
C ALA A 925 2.12 21.51 -34.52
N ALA A 926 1.02 22.18 -34.11
CA ALA A 926 1.01 23.02 -32.92
C ALA A 926 1.26 22.23 -31.62
N ALA A 927 0.77 20.99 -31.52
CA ALA A 927 0.93 20.17 -30.32
C ALA A 927 2.32 19.53 -30.24
N ILE A 928 2.84 19.03 -31.36
CA ILE A 928 4.21 18.46 -31.44
C ILE A 928 5.25 19.53 -31.05
N ARG A 929 5.13 20.75 -31.60
CA ARG A 929 5.97 21.89 -31.24
C ARG A 929 5.87 22.27 -29.76
N ARG A 930 4.65 22.35 -29.23
CA ARG A 930 4.35 22.64 -27.81
C ARG A 930 5.06 21.64 -26.88
N ASP A 931 5.06 20.36 -27.24
CA ASP A 931 5.69 19.29 -26.47
C ASP A 931 7.22 19.27 -26.56
N VAL A 932 7.80 19.45 -27.76
CA VAL A 932 9.27 19.60 -27.90
C VAL A 932 9.77 20.76 -27.04
N GLU A 933 9.13 21.92 -27.11
CA GLU A 933 9.54 23.07 -26.30
C GLU A 933 9.24 22.88 -24.80
N SER A 934 8.22 22.09 -24.44
CA SER A 934 7.96 21.66 -23.05
C SER A 934 9.09 20.76 -22.54
N ALA A 935 9.55 19.80 -23.34
CA ALA A 935 10.68 18.93 -23.03
C ALA A 935 11.99 19.71 -22.88
N LEU A 936 12.30 20.61 -23.82
CA LEU A 936 13.45 21.52 -23.74
C LEU A 936 13.44 22.36 -22.45
N ARG A 937 12.32 23.00 -22.12
CA ARG A 937 12.13 23.76 -20.86
C ARG A 937 12.27 22.88 -19.62
N ARG A 938 11.73 21.65 -19.63
CA ARG A 938 11.83 20.69 -18.52
C ARG A 938 13.27 20.20 -18.32
N LEU A 939 13.97 19.85 -19.39
CA LEU A 939 15.36 19.36 -19.35
C LEU A 939 16.39 20.48 -19.17
N ARG A 940 16.02 21.75 -19.38
CA ARG A 940 16.90 22.93 -19.36
C ARG A 940 18.02 22.84 -20.41
N THR A 941 17.64 22.47 -21.62
CA THR A 941 18.54 22.33 -22.78
C THR A 941 17.91 22.99 -24.01
N THR A 942 18.72 23.29 -25.03
CA THR A 942 18.27 23.93 -26.28
C THR A 942 18.01 22.94 -27.42
N TRP A 943 18.46 21.69 -27.30
CA TRP A 943 18.18 20.62 -28.27
C TRP A 943 17.82 19.29 -27.59
N LEU A 944 17.05 18.44 -28.29
CA LEU A 944 16.86 17.02 -28.01
C LEU A 944 17.60 16.19 -29.06
N ASP A 945 18.10 15.01 -28.69
CA ASP A 945 18.87 14.19 -29.64
C ASP A 945 17.94 13.35 -30.52
N VAL A 946 16.93 12.72 -29.93
CA VAL A 946 15.84 12.04 -30.66
C VAL A 946 14.49 12.43 -30.08
N PHE A 947 13.51 12.72 -30.94
CA PHE A 947 12.12 12.92 -30.54
C PHE A 947 11.17 12.02 -31.33
N LEU A 948 10.36 11.22 -30.62
CA LEU A 948 9.49 10.20 -31.22
C LEU A 948 8.01 10.55 -31.09
N LEU A 949 7.22 10.32 -32.15
CA LEU A 949 5.79 10.14 -32.01
C LEU A 949 5.55 8.81 -31.28
N PHE A 950 5.03 8.83 -30.05
CA PHE A 950 4.90 7.64 -29.23
C PHE A 950 3.64 6.82 -29.54
N TRP A 951 3.81 5.49 -29.53
CA TRP A 951 2.73 4.49 -29.55
C TRP A 951 1.76 4.64 -30.73
N VAL A 952 2.31 4.93 -31.90
CA VAL A 952 1.58 5.10 -33.16
C VAL A 952 0.80 3.84 -33.50
N ARG A 953 -0.52 3.97 -33.64
CA ARG A 953 -1.45 2.88 -33.95
C ARG A 953 -2.17 3.00 -35.29
N ALA A 954 -2.23 4.19 -35.89
CA ALA A 954 -2.98 4.43 -37.12
C ALA A 954 -2.16 5.20 -38.17
N PRO A 955 -2.36 4.99 -39.48
CA PRO A 955 -1.61 5.66 -40.54
C PRO A 955 -1.65 7.20 -40.50
N GLU A 956 -2.76 7.80 -40.06
CA GLU A 956 -2.95 9.26 -39.99
C GLU A 956 -2.05 9.92 -38.93
N ARG A 957 -1.59 9.15 -37.95
CA ARG A 957 -0.60 9.59 -36.95
C ARG A 957 0.76 9.89 -37.59
N LEU A 958 1.05 9.30 -38.76
CA LEU A 958 2.26 9.49 -39.56
C LEU A 958 1.97 10.32 -40.82
N SER A 959 1.14 11.36 -40.68
CA SER A 959 0.79 12.30 -41.75
C SER A 959 1.96 13.21 -42.17
N ASP A 960 1.87 13.74 -43.38
CA ASP A 960 2.83 14.70 -43.94
C ASP A 960 2.97 15.96 -43.07
N GLU A 961 1.89 16.41 -42.41
CA GLU A 961 1.92 17.52 -41.44
C GLU A 961 2.80 17.19 -40.23
N ASN A 962 2.60 16.01 -39.63
CA ASN A 962 3.37 15.54 -38.49
C ASN A 962 4.85 15.29 -38.86
N HIS A 963 5.13 14.87 -40.09
CA HIS A 963 6.50 14.74 -40.59
C HIS A 963 7.15 16.13 -40.81
N ALA A 964 6.47 17.03 -41.51
CA ALA A 964 6.97 18.37 -41.84
C ALA A 964 7.29 19.21 -40.62
N VAL A 965 6.49 19.15 -39.55
CA VAL A 965 6.80 19.88 -38.30
C VAL A 965 8.03 19.31 -37.58
N LEU A 966 8.27 18.00 -37.64
CA LEU A 966 9.45 17.38 -37.03
C LEU A 966 10.72 17.76 -37.80
N GLU A 967 10.66 17.78 -39.14
CA GLU A 967 11.73 18.27 -39.99
C GLU A 967 11.98 19.78 -39.78
N GLN A 968 10.93 20.60 -39.62
CA GLN A 968 11.06 22.02 -39.27
C GLN A 968 11.75 22.21 -37.90
N LEU A 969 11.37 21.43 -36.88
CA LEU A 969 11.99 21.48 -35.55
C LEU A 969 13.44 20.97 -35.55
N ARG A 970 13.81 20.09 -36.48
CA ARG A 970 15.19 19.69 -36.77
C ARG A 970 15.98 20.81 -37.46
N ALA A 971 15.39 21.47 -38.47
CA ALA A 971 16.00 22.62 -39.13
C ALA A 971 16.18 23.83 -38.17
N GLU A 972 15.30 24.00 -37.18
CA GLU A 972 15.45 24.97 -36.08
C GLU A 972 16.55 24.59 -35.06
N GLY A 973 17.22 23.44 -35.21
CA GLY A 973 18.22 22.94 -34.27
C GLY A 973 17.66 22.45 -32.93
N LYS A 974 16.33 22.43 -32.75
CA LYS A 974 15.67 21.92 -31.54
C LYS A 974 15.74 20.39 -31.45
N LEU A 975 15.84 19.70 -32.58
CA LEU A 975 16.00 18.25 -32.70
C LEU A 975 17.25 17.91 -33.52
N ARG A 976 18.01 16.87 -33.15
CA ARG A 976 19.08 16.32 -34.00
C ARG A 976 18.53 15.24 -34.95
N ALA A 977 17.67 14.37 -34.42
CA ALA A 977 16.89 13.38 -35.15
C ALA A 977 15.45 13.29 -34.60
N PHE A 978 14.57 12.66 -35.37
CA PHE A 978 13.20 12.36 -34.97
C PHE A 978 12.77 10.98 -35.47
N GLY A 979 11.57 10.55 -35.09
CA GLY A 979 11.05 9.24 -35.45
C GLY A 979 9.66 8.95 -34.91
N PHE A 980 9.31 7.67 -34.83
CA PHE A 980 8.11 7.19 -34.15
C PHE A 980 8.35 5.86 -33.41
N SER A 981 7.47 5.51 -32.48
CA SER A 981 7.42 4.18 -31.86
C SER A 981 6.09 3.46 -32.12
N THR A 982 6.13 2.16 -32.39
CA THR A 982 4.93 1.35 -32.63
C THR A 982 5.10 -0.12 -32.27
N HIS A 983 3.97 -0.81 -32.08
CA HIS A 983 3.88 -2.27 -32.05
C HIS A 983 3.44 -2.87 -33.40
N LEU A 984 2.97 -2.05 -34.34
CA LEU A 984 2.43 -2.49 -35.62
C LEU A 984 3.55 -2.48 -36.67
N ARG A 985 4.12 -3.66 -36.90
CA ARG A 985 5.25 -3.87 -37.83
C ARG A 985 4.93 -3.42 -39.26
N ASP A 986 3.72 -3.71 -39.74
CA ASP A 986 3.37 -3.49 -41.13
C ASP A 986 3.13 -1.99 -41.39
N LEU A 987 2.52 -1.28 -40.44
CA LEU A 987 2.49 0.19 -40.36
C LEU A 987 3.91 0.80 -40.32
N ALA A 988 4.85 0.19 -39.58
CA ALA A 988 6.24 0.67 -39.53
C ALA A 988 6.96 0.54 -40.88
N ARG A 989 6.64 -0.49 -41.67
CA ARG A 989 7.14 -0.67 -43.04
C ARG A 989 6.53 0.36 -43.99
N GLU A 990 5.21 0.53 -43.96
CA GLU A 990 4.45 1.48 -44.80
C GLU A 990 4.72 2.96 -44.48
N ALA A 991 5.30 3.24 -43.32
CA ALA A 991 5.80 4.55 -42.96
C ALA A 991 7.09 4.90 -43.72
N LEU A 992 8.02 3.94 -43.83
CA LEU A 992 9.27 4.11 -44.58
C LEU A 992 9.02 4.29 -46.07
N ASP A 993 8.02 3.61 -46.63
CA ASP A 993 7.61 3.77 -48.02
C ASP A 993 7.05 5.16 -48.37
N ARG A 994 6.66 5.96 -47.36
CA ARG A 994 6.13 7.32 -47.53
C ARG A 994 7.13 8.43 -47.24
N HIS A 995 7.92 8.31 -46.16
CA HIS A 995 8.91 9.31 -45.74
C HIS A 995 10.17 8.67 -45.18
N ASP A 996 11.32 9.33 -45.33
CA ASP A 996 12.62 8.88 -44.81
C ASP A 996 12.73 9.12 -43.28
N TRP A 997 12.01 8.32 -42.50
CA TRP A 997 12.04 8.39 -41.03
C TRP A 997 13.46 8.07 -40.48
N PRO A 998 14.13 9.01 -39.79
CA PRO A 998 15.52 8.81 -39.34
C PRO A 998 15.67 7.75 -38.25
N VAL A 999 14.67 7.61 -37.37
CA VAL A 999 14.63 6.64 -36.27
C VAL A 999 13.26 5.96 -36.23
N VAL A 1000 13.24 4.64 -35.99
CA VAL A 1000 12.01 3.89 -35.70
C VAL A 1000 12.21 3.00 -34.49
N MET A 1001 11.28 3.05 -33.54
CA MET A 1001 11.30 2.24 -32.32
C MET A 1001 10.23 1.17 -32.36
N THR A 1002 10.61 -0.11 -32.46
CA THR A 1002 9.68 -1.21 -32.78
C THR A 1002 9.74 -2.39 -31.80
N ARG A 1003 8.63 -3.14 -31.71
CA ARG A 1003 8.54 -4.38 -30.92
C ARG A 1003 9.47 -5.44 -31.53
N HIS A 1004 10.42 -5.93 -30.73
CA HIS A 1004 11.27 -7.04 -31.14
C HIS A 1004 11.74 -7.87 -29.93
N SER A 1005 11.66 -9.20 -30.06
CA SER A 1005 12.15 -10.20 -29.09
C SER A 1005 12.14 -11.58 -29.75
N ALA A 1006 12.76 -12.59 -29.14
CA ALA A 1006 12.72 -13.96 -29.66
C ALA A 1006 11.29 -14.56 -29.73
N ALA A 1007 10.34 -14.02 -28.93
CA ALA A 1007 8.92 -14.36 -29.03
C ALA A 1007 8.15 -13.51 -30.07
N HIS A 1008 8.74 -12.43 -30.58
CA HIS A 1008 8.19 -11.61 -31.66
C HIS A 1008 9.24 -11.32 -32.76
N PRO A 1009 9.84 -12.36 -33.39
CA PRO A 1009 10.91 -12.24 -34.40
C PRO A 1009 10.44 -11.69 -35.76
N GLY A 1010 9.19 -11.18 -35.83
CA GLY A 1010 8.53 -10.83 -37.08
C GLY A 1010 9.20 -9.66 -37.82
N ALA A 1011 9.93 -8.80 -37.12
CA ALA A 1011 10.63 -7.65 -37.71
C ALA A 1011 11.89 -8.07 -38.50
N GLU A 1012 12.53 -9.19 -38.15
CA GLU A 1012 13.81 -9.64 -38.74
C GLU A 1012 13.72 -9.88 -40.25
N SER A 1013 12.59 -10.40 -40.74
CA SER A 1013 12.40 -10.75 -42.15
C SER A 1013 11.65 -9.71 -42.98
N THR A 1014 11.02 -8.71 -42.36
CA THR A 1014 10.05 -7.81 -43.06
C THR A 1014 10.16 -6.33 -42.69
N PHE A 1015 11.04 -5.96 -41.75
CA PHE A 1015 11.27 -4.56 -41.38
C PHE A 1015 12.76 -4.21 -41.22
N LEU A 1016 13.52 -4.97 -40.42
CA LEU A 1016 14.93 -4.66 -40.15
C LEU A 1016 15.82 -4.55 -41.41
N PRO A 1017 15.70 -5.43 -42.43
CA PRO A 1017 16.50 -5.30 -43.65
C PRO A 1017 16.18 -4.04 -44.46
N GLU A 1018 14.93 -3.57 -44.42
CA GLU A 1018 14.50 -2.37 -45.14
C GLU A 1018 14.93 -1.10 -44.42
N ALA A 1019 14.76 -1.05 -43.10
CA ALA A 1019 15.32 0.01 -42.26
C ALA A 1019 16.85 0.13 -42.45
N GLN A 1020 17.56 -0.99 -42.51
CA GLN A 1020 19.00 -1.02 -42.79
C GLN A 1020 19.35 -0.51 -44.20
N ARG A 1021 18.56 -0.85 -45.24
CA ARG A 1021 18.76 -0.35 -46.61
C ARG A 1021 18.63 1.17 -46.71
N ARG A 1022 17.58 1.76 -46.09
CA ARG A 1022 17.38 3.22 -46.07
C ARG A 1022 18.33 3.93 -45.09
N GLY A 1023 18.83 3.21 -44.09
CA GLY A 1023 19.72 3.73 -43.06
C GLY A 1023 18.96 4.37 -41.88
N THR A 1024 17.71 3.96 -41.66
CA THR A 1024 16.93 4.28 -40.46
C THR A 1024 17.55 3.61 -39.24
N GLY A 1025 17.75 4.36 -38.16
CA GLY A 1025 18.21 3.80 -36.88
C GLY A 1025 17.07 3.06 -36.17
N VAL A 1026 17.27 1.78 -35.85
CA VAL A 1026 16.23 0.97 -35.18
C VAL A 1026 16.51 0.85 -33.68
N LEU A 1027 15.54 1.27 -32.88
CA LEU A 1027 15.48 0.99 -31.44
C LEU A 1027 14.50 -0.15 -31.18
N THR A 1028 14.85 -1.12 -30.33
CA THR A 1028 13.95 -2.23 -29.99
C THR A 1028 13.39 -2.12 -28.58
N PHE A 1029 12.16 -2.59 -28.37
CA PHE A 1029 11.55 -2.64 -27.04
C PHE A 1029 10.63 -3.86 -26.87
N THR A 1030 10.21 -4.11 -25.61
CA THR A 1030 9.55 -5.35 -25.15
C THR A 1030 10.42 -6.61 -25.31
N THR A 1031 11.74 -6.44 -25.18
CA THR A 1031 12.76 -7.45 -25.51
C THR A 1031 12.69 -8.71 -24.65
N THR A 1032 12.29 -8.60 -23.38
CA THR A 1032 12.00 -9.74 -22.46
C THR A 1032 10.59 -10.33 -22.65
N CYS A 1033 9.81 -9.83 -23.61
CA CYS A 1033 8.41 -10.18 -23.87
C CYS A 1033 7.49 -9.98 -22.65
N TYR A 1034 7.70 -8.89 -21.90
CA TYR A 1034 7.10 -8.61 -20.58
C TYR A 1034 7.45 -9.70 -19.55
N GLY A 1035 8.73 -10.04 -19.45
CA GLY A 1035 9.24 -11.10 -18.55
C GLY A 1035 8.92 -12.53 -18.98
N ARG A 1036 8.06 -12.77 -19.98
CA ARG A 1036 7.67 -14.12 -20.42
C ARG A 1036 8.83 -14.97 -20.97
N LEU A 1037 9.88 -14.35 -21.50
CA LEU A 1037 11.11 -15.06 -21.92
C LEU A 1037 12.03 -15.44 -20.74
N LEU A 1038 11.68 -15.04 -19.52
CA LEU A 1038 12.43 -15.30 -18.29
C LEU A 1038 11.71 -16.31 -17.36
N LYS A 1039 10.52 -16.79 -17.77
CA LYS A 1039 9.70 -17.78 -17.06
C LYS A 1039 9.80 -19.14 -17.78
N PRO A 1040 9.69 -20.28 -17.08
CA PRO A 1040 9.65 -21.59 -17.72
C PRO A 1040 8.37 -21.77 -18.56
N VAL A 1041 8.45 -22.56 -19.63
CA VAL A 1041 7.30 -22.93 -20.47
C VAL A 1041 6.69 -24.22 -19.92
N PRO A 1042 5.38 -24.27 -19.59
CA PRO A 1042 4.74 -25.50 -19.09
C PRO A 1042 4.88 -26.67 -20.07
N GLY A 1043 5.26 -27.83 -19.55
CA GLY A 1043 5.53 -29.05 -20.32
C GLY A 1043 7.02 -29.31 -20.63
N GLU A 1044 7.90 -28.33 -20.40
CA GLU A 1044 9.36 -28.54 -20.42
C GLU A 1044 9.86 -29.19 -19.11
N PRO A 1045 11.03 -29.87 -19.13
CA PRO A 1045 11.75 -30.23 -17.90
C PRO A 1045 12.06 -29.00 -17.03
N GLN A 1046 12.00 -29.16 -15.70
CA GLN A 1046 12.32 -28.06 -14.76
C GLN A 1046 13.78 -27.60 -14.85
N ASP A 1047 14.69 -28.48 -15.27
CA ASP A 1047 16.12 -28.21 -15.41
C ASP A 1047 16.50 -27.49 -16.73
N THR A 1048 15.53 -27.21 -17.63
CA THR A 1048 15.81 -26.52 -18.91
C THR A 1048 16.31 -25.09 -18.63
N PRO A 1049 17.54 -24.72 -19.07
CA PRO A 1049 18.10 -23.39 -18.80
C PRO A 1049 17.25 -22.26 -19.38
N LEU A 1050 16.89 -21.28 -18.54
CA LEU A 1050 16.08 -20.13 -18.92
C LEU A 1050 16.94 -18.94 -19.36
N PRO A 1051 16.57 -18.22 -20.44
CA PRO A 1051 17.26 -16.99 -20.84
C PRO A 1051 17.23 -15.92 -19.75
N THR A 1052 18.34 -15.20 -19.57
CA THR A 1052 18.37 -14.02 -18.70
C THR A 1052 17.80 -12.78 -19.40
N ALA A 1053 17.60 -11.69 -18.66
CA ALA A 1053 17.27 -10.39 -19.25
C ALA A 1053 18.39 -9.91 -20.19
N VAL A 1054 19.65 -10.14 -19.80
CA VAL A 1054 20.85 -9.87 -20.60
C VAL A 1054 20.80 -10.61 -21.95
N ASP A 1055 20.41 -11.88 -21.95
CA ASP A 1055 20.30 -12.68 -23.18
C ASP A 1055 19.16 -12.19 -24.08
N CYS A 1056 18.05 -11.73 -23.51
CA CYS A 1056 16.98 -11.08 -24.26
C CYS A 1056 17.47 -9.82 -25.00
N TYR A 1057 18.27 -8.98 -24.35
CA TYR A 1057 18.85 -7.80 -25.01
C TYR A 1057 19.89 -8.19 -26.06
N ARG A 1058 20.82 -9.11 -25.74
CA ARG A 1058 21.84 -9.61 -26.68
C ARG A 1058 21.23 -10.22 -27.94
N TYR A 1059 20.17 -11.02 -27.81
CA TYR A 1059 19.42 -11.57 -28.94
C TYR A 1059 18.93 -10.47 -29.89
N SER A 1060 18.38 -9.37 -29.35
CA SER A 1060 17.95 -8.25 -30.17
C SER A 1060 19.11 -7.43 -30.75
N LEU A 1061 20.27 -7.42 -30.10
CA LEU A 1061 21.45 -6.66 -30.52
C LEU A 1061 22.35 -7.42 -31.50
N SER A 1062 22.20 -8.74 -31.63
CA SER A 1062 22.77 -9.52 -32.74
C SER A 1062 22.06 -9.28 -34.07
N GLN A 1063 20.85 -8.71 -34.09
CA GLN A 1063 20.09 -8.56 -35.32
C GLN A 1063 20.61 -7.41 -36.21
N PRO A 1064 20.80 -7.63 -37.53
CA PRO A 1064 21.16 -6.57 -38.47
C PRO A 1064 20.19 -5.38 -38.41
N GLY A 1065 20.74 -4.17 -38.53
CA GLY A 1065 19.96 -2.93 -38.49
C GLY A 1065 19.53 -2.44 -37.09
N VAL A 1066 19.62 -3.25 -36.03
CA VAL A 1066 19.32 -2.78 -34.66
C VAL A 1066 20.45 -1.91 -34.12
N SER A 1067 20.14 -0.68 -33.71
CA SER A 1067 21.10 0.23 -33.10
C SER A 1067 21.20 0.02 -31.59
N ALA A 1068 20.08 -0.04 -30.86
CA ALA A 1068 20.06 -0.27 -29.41
C ALA A 1068 18.73 -0.90 -28.94
N SER A 1069 18.72 -1.46 -27.72
CA SER A 1069 17.51 -2.02 -27.08
C SER A 1069 17.13 -1.26 -25.80
N LEU A 1070 15.84 -1.00 -25.62
CA LEU A 1070 15.32 -0.33 -24.42
C LEU A 1070 15.36 -1.26 -23.21
N THR A 1071 16.05 -0.84 -22.15
CA THR A 1071 16.01 -1.47 -20.82
C THR A 1071 15.23 -0.61 -19.83
N ALA A 1072 14.42 -1.26 -19.00
CA ALA A 1072 13.63 -0.64 -17.94
C ALA A 1072 13.76 -1.48 -16.64
N PRO A 1073 14.94 -1.48 -16.00
CA PRO A 1073 15.14 -2.20 -14.75
C PRO A 1073 14.32 -1.56 -13.63
N ARG A 1074 13.68 -2.39 -12.80
CA ARG A 1074 12.77 -1.94 -11.75
C ARG A 1074 13.50 -1.43 -10.50
N ASN A 1075 14.70 -1.95 -10.29
CA ASN A 1075 15.53 -1.70 -9.13
C ASN A 1075 17.02 -1.74 -9.50
N ARG A 1076 17.88 -1.30 -8.58
CA ARG A 1076 19.35 -1.26 -8.77
C ARG A 1076 19.97 -2.63 -9.09
N ARG A 1077 19.44 -3.73 -8.53
CA ARG A 1077 19.96 -5.09 -8.80
C ARG A 1077 19.73 -5.50 -10.26
N GLU A 1078 18.53 -5.25 -10.79
CA GLU A 1078 18.21 -5.48 -12.21
C GLU A 1078 19.02 -4.57 -13.14
N LEU A 1079 19.26 -3.32 -12.76
CA LEU A 1079 20.14 -2.43 -13.53
C LEU A 1079 21.55 -3.02 -13.62
N LEU A 1080 22.17 -3.36 -12.49
CA LEU A 1080 23.54 -3.86 -12.45
C LEU A 1080 23.72 -5.13 -13.29
N HIS A 1081 22.76 -6.05 -13.27
CA HIS A 1081 22.79 -7.22 -14.16
C HIS A 1081 22.60 -6.84 -15.63
N ASN A 1082 21.66 -5.95 -15.97
CA ASN A 1082 21.44 -5.54 -17.36
C ASN A 1082 22.69 -4.88 -17.99
N LEU A 1083 23.57 -4.27 -17.19
CA LEU A 1083 24.84 -3.68 -17.68
C LEU A 1083 25.84 -4.74 -18.22
N ASP A 1084 25.68 -6.03 -17.91
CA ASP A 1084 26.50 -7.12 -18.47
C ASP A 1084 26.44 -7.18 -20.02
N VAL A 1085 25.37 -6.65 -20.62
CA VAL A 1085 25.21 -6.49 -22.07
C VAL A 1085 26.31 -5.60 -22.67
N LEU A 1086 26.80 -4.59 -21.95
CA LEU A 1086 27.77 -3.63 -22.48
C LEU A 1086 29.15 -4.27 -22.75
N SER A 1087 29.50 -5.30 -21.98
CA SER A 1087 30.75 -6.05 -22.14
C SER A 1087 30.75 -6.95 -23.39
N ARG A 1088 29.58 -7.49 -23.74
CA ARG A 1088 29.34 -8.43 -24.85
C ARG A 1088 27.92 -8.20 -25.38
N PRO A 1089 27.72 -7.30 -26.35
CA PRO A 1089 26.39 -6.93 -26.82
C PRO A 1089 25.82 -7.92 -27.85
N SER A 1090 26.66 -8.78 -28.44
CA SER A 1090 26.25 -9.86 -29.34
C SER A 1090 26.06 -11.19 -28.60
N MET A 1091 25.17 -12.01 -29.15
CA MET A 1091 24.95 -13.42 -28.82
C MET A 1091 25.55 -14.32 -29.91
N GLU A 1092 26.22 -15.39 -29.50
CA GLU A 1092 26.82 -16.40 -30.41
C GLU A 1092 25.77 -17.15 -31.23
N PRO A 1093 26.09 -17.71 -32.42
CA PRO A 1093 25.12 -18.33 -33.32
C PRO A 1093 24.27 -19.44 -32.68
N ASP A 1094 24.90 -20.36 -31.94
CA ASP A 1094 24.20 -21.49 -31.31
C ASP A 1094 23.27 -21.03 -30.18
N ALA A 1095 23.71 -20.04 -29.39
CA ALA A 1095 22.90 -19.40 -28.36
C ALA A 1095 21.72 -18.62 -28.97
N LEU A 1096 21.91 -17.99 -30.13
CA LEU A 1096 20.86 -17.31 -30.88
C LEU A 1096 19.84 -18.31 -31.41
N GLY A 1097 20.28 -19.49 -31.88
CA GLY A 1097 19.42 -20.61 -32.24
C GLY A 1097 18.60 -21.13 -31.05
N ALA A 1098 19.24 -21.40 -29.91
CA ALA A 1098 18.56 -21.84 -28.69
C ALA A 1098 17.55 -20.81 -28.16
N MET A 1099 17.92 -19.52 -28.16
CA MET A 1099 17.05 -18.41 -27.75
C MET A 1099 15.89 -18.22 -28.71
N ARG A 1100 16.11 -18.36 -30.03
CA ARG A 1100 15.05 -18.36 -31.05
C ARG A 1100 14.09 -19.53 -30.85
N ALA A 1101 14.59 -20.74 -30.57
CA ALA A 1101 13.75 -21.89 -30.27
C ALA A 1101 12.94 -21.72 -28.97
N HIS A 1102 13.53 -21.17 -27.90
CA HIS A 1102 12.79 -20.84 -26.67
C HIS A 1102 11.76 -19.74 -26.92
N GLY A 1103 12.11 -18.70 -27.67
CA GLY A 1103 11.17 -17.65 -28.08
C GLY A 1103 10.04 -18.16 -28.96
N GLU A 1104 10.30 -19.12 -29.85
CA GLU A 1104 9.27 -19.82 -30.61
C GLU A 1104 8.40 -20.71 -29.73
N ARG A 1105 8.92 -21.30 -28.64
CA ARG A 1105 8.10 -21.96 -27.60
C ARG A 1105 7.26 -20.98 -26.77
N VAL A 1106 7.82 -19.84 -26.35
CA VAL A 1106 7.07 -18.76 -25.67
C VAL A 1106 6.05 -18.08 -26.60
N ARG A 1107 6.27 -18.09 -27.92
CA ARG A 1107 5.29 -17.63 -28.92
C ARG A 1107 4.32 -18.74 -29.35
N ALA A 1108 4.71 -20.01 -29.25
CA ALA A 1108 3.80 -21.15 -29.34
C ALA A 1108 2.88 -21.06 -28.14
N GLN A 1109 3.36 -21.22 -26.90
CA GLN A 1109 2.63 -20.96 -25.66
C GLN A 1109 1.89 -19.62 -25.67
N GLY A 1110 2.43 -18.55 -26.26
CA GLY A 1110 1.77 -17.25 -26.35
C GLY A 1110 0.56 -17.20 -27.31
N ARG A 1111 0.67 -17.79 -28.51
CA ARG A 1111 -0.45 -17.89 -29.47
C ARG A 1111 -1.41 -19.01 -29.12
N LEU A 1112 -0.87 -20.09 -28.57
CA LEU A 1112 -1.57 -21.18 -27.91
C LEU A 1112 -2.40 -20.51 -26.83
N LEU A 1113 -1.84 -19.81 -25.85
CA LEU A 1113 -2.56 -18.99 -24.88
C LEU A 1113 -3.55 -18.02 -25.54
N ASP A 1114 -3.22 -17.21 -26.55
CA ASP A 1114 -4.22 -16.34 -27.21
C ASP A 1114 -5.40 -17.14 -27.86
N SER A 1115 -5.17 -18.41 -28.21
CA SER A 1115 -6.18 -19.39 -28.68
C SER A 1115 -6.71 -20.36 -27.61
N LEU A 1116 -6.15 -20.36 -26.39
CA LEU A 1116 -6.43 -21.26 -25.26
C LEU A 1116 -7.09 -20.51 -24.07
N VAL A 1117 -6.89 -19.18 -24.02
CA VAL A 1117 -7.88 -18.12 -23.72
C VAL A 1117 -9.15 -18.31 -24.58
N ARG A 1118 -9.06 -19.11 -25.65
CA ARG A 1118 -10.18 -19.68 -26.41
C ARG A 1118 -10.26 -21.24 -26.41
N ARG A 1119 -9.54 -21.97 -25.52
CA ARG A 1119 -9.61 -23.44 -25.25
C ARG A 1119 -8.55 -23.97 -24.23
N ALA A 1120 -8.82 -24.31 -22.96
CA ALA A 1120 -7.80 -24.98 -22.10
C ALA A 1120 -8.33 -25.80 -20.90
N PRO A 1121 -7.78 -27.01 -20.63
CA PRO A 1121 -8.19 -27.86 -19.50
C PRO A 1121 -7.12 -28.07 -18.40
N GLY A 1122 -7.54 -28.52 -17.20
CA GLY A 1122 -6.69 -29.31 -16.28
C GLY A 1122 -6.80 -29.02 -14.77
N GLY A 1123 -7.60 -29.80 -14.04
CA GLY A 1123 -7.50 -29.97 -12.56
C GLY A 1123 -8.38 -29.05 -11.68
N PRO A 1124 -8.81 -29.47 -10.45
CA PRO A 1124 -10.03 -28.93 -9.83
C PRO A 1124 -9.90 -27.87 -8.72
N ARG A 1125 -8.69 -27.58 -8.19
CA ARG A 1125 -8.51 -26.47 -7.21
C ARG A 1125 -7.12 -25.87 -7.30
N GLU A 1126 -6.11 -26.73 -7.29
CA GLU A 1126 -4.70 -26.34 -7.39
C GLU A 1126 -4.40 -25.60 -8.70
N ALA A 1127 -5.13 -25.89 -9.78
CA ALA A 1127 -5.04 -25.13 -11.04
C ALA A 1127 -5.58 -23.69 -10.94
N LEU A 1128 -6.65 -23.44 -10.18
CA LEU A 1128 -7.13 -22.07 -9.92
C LEU A 1128 -6.17 -21.31 -9.00
N LEU A 1129 -5.64 -21.97 -7.97
CA LEU A 1129 -4.62 -21.38 -7.09
C LEU A 1129 -3.33 -21.07 -7.89
N ALA A 1130 -2.88 -21.97 -8.75
CA ALA A 1130 -1.75 -21.73 -9.66
C ALA A 1130 -2.03 -20.57 -10.63
N LEU A 1131 -3.22 -20.49 -11.24
CA LEU A 1131 -3.64 -19.35 -12.06
C LEU A 1131 -3.66 -18.03 -11.29
N MET A 1132 -3.92 -18.05 -9.98
CA MET A 1132 -3.76 -16.88 -9.10
C MET A 1132 -2.27 -16.55 -8.86
N GLU A 1133 -1.39 -17.54 -8.79
CA GLU A 1133 0.05 -17.42 -8.45
C GLU A 1133 1.00 -17.25 -9.66
N GLU A 1134 0.54 -17.42 -10.91
CA GLU A 1134 1.34 -17.21 -12.15
C GLU A 1134 1.90 -15.78 -12.32
N GLU A 1135 1.27 -14.78 -11.68
CA GLU A 1135 1.77 -13.41 -11.59
C GLU A 1135 2.55 -13.25 -10.28
N SER A 1136 3.87 -13.00 -10.41
CA SER A 1136 4.79 -12.87 -9.28
C SER A 1136 4.35 -11.73 -8.35
N PRO A 1137 4.64 -11.78 -7.02
CA PRO A 1137 4.42 -10.65 -6.12
C PRO A 1137 4.99 -9.32 -6.64
N ALA A 1138 6.09 -9.37 -7.40
CA ALA A 1138 6.70 -8.20 -8.02
C ALA A 1138 5.80 -7.53 -9.09
N GLU A 1139 4.93 -8.26 -9.80
CA GLU A 1139 3.98 -7.69 -10.78
C GLU A 1139 2.85 -6.87 -10.11
N LEU A 1140 2.68 -7.00 -8.78
CA LEU A 1140 1.79 -6.17 -7.96
C LEU A 1140 2.54 -5.01 -7.26
N GLU A 1141 3.85 -5.15 -7.03
CA GLU A 1141 4.72 -4.08 -6.54
C GLU A 1141 5.13 -3.10 -7.67
N ASP A 1142 4.97 -3.50 -8.93
CA ASP A 1142 5.24 -2.71 -10.14
C ASP A 1142 4.09 -1.78 -10.58
N LEU A 1143 2.91 -1.88 -9.96
CA LEU A 1143 1.77 -1.03 -10.31
C LEU A 1143 1.91 0.33 -9.60
N PRO A 1144 1.75 1.46 -10.30
CA PRO A 1144 1.84 2.77 -9.68
C PRO A 1144 0.74 2.93 -8.61
N SER A 1145 1.06 3.63 -7.53
CA SER A 1145 0.17 3.89 -6.39
C SER A 1145 -0.87 4.98 -6.71
N SER A 1146 -1.57 4.84 -7.85
CA SER A 1146 -2.51 5.80 -8.44
C SER A 1146 -3.67 5.09 -9.12
#